data_AF-A0A2G9MDE9-F1
#
_entry.id   AF-A0A2G9MDE9-F1
#
_cell.length_a   1.000
_cell.length_b   1.000
_cell.length_c   1.000
_cell.angle_alpha   90.00
_cell.angle_beta   90.00
_cell.angle_gamma   90.00
#
_symmetry.space_group_name_H-M   'P 1'
#
loop_
_entity.id
_entity.type
_entity.pdbx_description
1 polymer ?
#
loop_
_entity_poly.entity_id
_entity_poly.type
_entity_poly.pdbx_seq_one_letter_code
_entity_poly.pdbx_strand_id
1 'polypeptide(L)'
;MENKPLLVTSALPYANGLLHIGHILEFIQTDIYVRFMKLLNTNVVYIGGADMHGTPIELKAKDAGEKPRTFALKFYKKQKEDLDSFLINFDNYYHTDTPENQELAEFFYTNLKKKGYITREKMTVVYCESCARSLPDRYVKGTCPHCGENDQYGDICEKCNTVLKGVDLIEPYCVLCTKKPIQKEREHYFFTLKKFSKKLEQWMDNPESGLQPEIKNWLRGWIKTGLDDWCISRDAPYYGFEIPDSEKETGDKKYFYVWLDAPIGYISSTKKWCDKNGKDWKDYWYKGNVQHFIGKDIVYFHYLFWPAMFMGMGIPIPKLLTHGFVNVNGTKMSKSRGTFFTAEDFLKLYPAESLRFYYALHLDTKVSDIDLQFDDFKSVINNVLMGNVGNFCYRTLTFAEKNYDSLDECAIEGALVKKMNDLTEKTKEYYRTFDFKSAVKHILQIADIGNAYFQNAEPWKNKETSAAQVNFCVNIARNVSILIQPVLPEFATKVQHALSEKNLLWKDIGFTWKGSVGKVPLLVEKVENVPGRDLIVENIKDVNVEYSVSSSVQDLGVKVRVAQITGLKIKKKHERIEKLKKELQKNMKLFEKQIILEEYTKIDKKTVVDPIKHPNSVINLINLIKEKGKLPQINTVVDLYNIISVKSCISMATHDLSKVEGKINVRLSEEDEHFLSLDGTSEKLKSGEVIYADRKKIIGRFSKQCKQTITTDDSTNVALVAFGNSKITDTKMDEAMIKGCELIVKYNGGSYKVLNESGNVFPLQMKVGKIIDVKNHPDADKLYVLQVDFKDEKRQVVAGLREHFFQKDLMGMKAVFCVNLAKAKIRGELSEAMIMVAEDTGKLELLGVGSAPIGDIVQFECHSPSPKEVSFNEFLKLTLRVKDGNVMFGDAKMKTSKWYVSVKGVKDGSTIC
;
A
#
# COMPACT_ATOMS: atom_id res chain seq x y z
N MET A 1 35.82 16.24 19.33
CA MET A 1 35.24 15.25 18.38
C MET A 1 34.95 15.84 17.00
N GLU A 2 35.09 17.16 16.78
CA GLU A 2 34.60 17.90 15.60
C GLU A 2 35.35 17.70 14.27
N ASN A 3 36.42 16.90 14.20
CA ASN A 3 37.22 16.74 12.96
C ASN A 3 37.20 15.33 12.34
N LYS A 4 36.43 14.39 12.88
CA LYS A 4 36.32 13.04 12.26
C LYS A 4 35.33 13.08 11.10
N PRO A 5 35.64 12.45 9.95
CA PRO A 5 34.69 12.34 8.85
C PRO A 5 33.46 11.54 9.30
N LEU A 6 32.28 11.99 8.87
CA LEU A 6 31.02 11.27 9.05
C LEU A 6 30.67 10.56 7.75
N LEU A 7 30.54 9.24 7.81
CA LEU A 7 30.01 8.42 6.74
C LEU A 7 28.56 8.06 7.06
N VAL A 8 27.66 8.33 6.14
CA VAL A 8 26.24 7.97 6.27
C VAL A 8 25.87 7.02 5.15
N THR A 9 25.08 5.99 5.44
CA THR A 9 24.53 5.09 4.43
C THR A 9 23.05 4.79 4.66
N SER A 10 22.37 4.44 3.58
CA SER A 10 21.04 3.81 3.58
C SER A 10 21.17 2.36 3.14
N ALA A 11 20.17 1.52 3.41
CA ALA A 11 20.16 0.14 2.96
C ALA A 11 20.24 0.04 1.43
N LEU A 12 20.89 -1.02 0.94
CA LEU A 12 21.00 -1.27 -0.50
C LEU A 12 19.72 -1.97 -0.99
N PRO A 13 18.87 -1.33 -1.81
CA PRO A 13 17.68 -1.98 -2.33
C PRO A 13 18.07 -3.08 -3.33
N TYR A 14 17.34 -4.18 -3.31
CA TYR A 14 17.51 -5.26 -4.28
C TYR A 14 17.24 -4.76 -5.71
N ALA A 15 18.15 -5.06 -6.63
CA ALA A 15 18.05 -4.72 -8.06
C ALA A 15 17.13 -5.68 -8.83
N ASN A 16 15.93 -5.95 -8.31
CA ASN A 16 14.96 -6.88 -8.91
C ASN A 16 13.58 -6.27 -9.18
N GLY A 17 13.40 -4.98 -8.90
CA GLY A 17 12.13 -4.28 -9.02
C GLY A 17 12.27 -2.77 -8.86
N LEU A 18 11.17 -2.07 -9.14
CA LEU A 18 11.05 -0.63 -8.95
C LEU A 18 10.99 -0.26 -7.47
N LEU A 19 11.50 0.93 -7.12
CA LEU A 19 11.32 1.48 -5.79
C LEU A 19 9.85 1.86 -5.57
N HIS A 20 9.45 1.86 -4.30
CA HIS A 20 8.12 2.24 -3.87
C HIS A 20 8.24 3.24 -2.73
N ILE A 21 7.15 3.95 -2.42
CA ILE A 21 7.15 5.03 -1.43
C ILE A 21 7.65 4.60 -0.03
N GLY A 22 7.53 3.32 0.32
CA GLY A 22 8.13 2.75 1.53
C GLY A 22 9.67 2.71 1.52
N HIS A 23 10.31 2.44 0.38
CA HIS A 23 11.77 2.57 0.25
C HIS A 23 12.18 4.04 0.34
N ILE A 24 11.40 4.93 -0.29
CA ILE A 24 11.66 6.37 -0.32
C ILE A 24 11.68 6.99 1.08
N LEU A 25 10.94 6.43 2.05
CA LEU A 25 10.99 6.86 3.45
C LEU A 25 12.42 6.85 4.02
N GLU A 26 13.13 5.73 3.86
CA GLU A 26 14.49 5.56 4.38
C GLU A 26 15.42 6.60 3.77
N PHE A 27 15.40 6.71 2.43
CA PHE A 27 16.27 7.63 1.72
C PHE A 27 16.00 9.10 2.06
N ILE A 28 14.73 9.49 2.21
CA ILE A 28 14.34 10.84 2.66
C ILE A 28 14.85 11.09 4.09
N GLN A 29 14.65 10.14 5.01
CA GLN A 29 15.11 10.26 6.40
C GLN A 29 16.64 10.48 6.45
N THR A 30 17.38 9.67 5.70
CA THR A 30 18.84 9.77 5.63
C THR A 30 19.29 11.08 4.98
N ASP A 31 18.67 11.47 3.87
CA ASP A 31 19.02 12.68 3.12
C ASP A 31 18.74 13.96 3.92
N ILE A 32 17.64 14.00 4.70
CA ILE A 32 17.37 15.10 5.66
C ILE A 32 18.55 15.24 6.64
N TYR A 33 18.97 14.12 7.26
CA TYR A 33 20.09 14.16 8.20
C TYR A 33 21.39 14.61 7.53
N VAL A 34 21.72 14.05 6.35
CA VAL A 34 22.92 14.41 5.59
C VAL A 34 22.91 15.90 5.22
N ARG A 35 21.80 16.43 4.72
CA ARG A 35 21.66 17.84 4.38
C ARG A 35 21.82 18.73 5.60
N PHE A 36 21.25 18.35 6.74
CA PHE A 36 21.48 19.04 8.00
C PHE A 36 22.95 19.04 8.43
N MET A 37 23.64 17.91 8.32
CA MET A 37 25.08 17.85 8.63
C MET A 37 25.92 18.70 7.67
N LYS A 38 25.57 18.72 6.37
CA LYS A 38 26.18 19.64 5.37
C LYS A 38 25.88 21.11 5.70
N LEU A 39 24.68 21.41 6.18
CA LEU A 39 24.26 22.75 6.60
C LEU A 39 25.03 23.25 7.84
N LEU A 40 25.45 22.34 8.72
CA LEU A 40 26.40 22.59 9.81
C LEU A 40 27.86 22.66 9.35
N ASN A 41 28.13 22.58 8.05
CA ASN A 41 29.48 22.52 7.46
C ASN A 41 30.32 21.34 7.97
N THR A 42 29.67 20.21 8.30
CA THR A 42 30.36 18.98 8.71
C THR A 42 30.91 18.23 7.48
N ASN A 43 32.10 17.64 7.60
CA ASN A 43 32.64 16.71 6.60
C ASN A 43 31.84 15.39 6.63
N VAL A 44 30.72 15.37 5.90
CA VAL A 44 29.84 14.23 5.75
C VAL A 44 29.84 13.70 4.32
N VAL A 45 29.85 12.38 4.19
CA VAL A 45 29.78 11.67 2.91
C VAL A 45 28.59 10.71 2.97
N TYR A 46 27.69 10.82 2.00
CA TYR A 46 26.51 9.97 1.87
C TYR A 46 26.71 8.93 0.77
N ILE A 47 26.77 7.67 1.17
CA ILE A 47 27.03 6.54 0.30
C ILE A 47 25.79 5.65 0.18
N GLY A 48 25.45 5.29 -1.05
CA GLY A 48 24.40 4.33 -1.37
C GLY A 48 24.81 3.36 -2.46
N GLY A 49 23.86 2.55 -2.90
CA GLY A 49 24.00 1.64 -4.02
C GLY A 49 22.90 0.62 -4.07
N ALA A 50 22.98 -0.34 -4.99
CA ALA A 50 22.00 -1.44 -5.13
C ALA A 50 22.61 -2.82 -4.82
N ASP A 51 21.81 -3.69 -4.23
CA ASP A 51 22.16 -5.10 -4.07
C ASP A 51 21.81 -5.87 -5.35
N MET A 52 22.84 -6.32 -6.05
CA MET A 52 22.75 -6.97 -7.36
C MET A 52 22.90 -8.49 -7.30
N HIS A 53 23.05 -9.12 -6.14
CA HIS A 53 23.26 -10.57 -6.09
C HIS A 53 22.05 -11.37 -5.61
N GLY A 54 22.11 -12.66 -5.91
CA GLY A 54 21.25 -13.66 -5.30
C GLY A 54 20.08 -14.16 -6.12
N THR A 55 19.47 -15.18 -5.53
CA THR A 55 18.43 -16.01 -6.12
C THR A 55 17.20 -15.23 -6.64
N PRO A 56 16.67 -14.21 -5.95
CA PRO A 56 15.55 -13.43 -6.47
C PRO A 56 15.83 -12.73 -7.81
N ILE A 57 17.07 -12.27 -8.02
CA ILE A 57 17.49 -11.62 -9.28
C ILE A 57 17.58 -12.65 -10.39
N GLU A 58 18.14 -13.84 -10.13
CA GLU A 58 18.17 -14.94 -11.10
C GLU A 58 16.77 -15.31 -11.60
N LEU A 59 15.79 -15.43 -10.69
CA LEU A 59 14.40 -15.73 -11.07
C LEU A 59 13.82 -14.66 -11.98
N LYS A 60 13.93 -13.40 -11.56
CA LYS A 60 13.32 -12.29 -12.29
C LYS A 60 13.97 -12.06 -13.64
N ALA A 61 15.29 -12.22 -13.73
CA ALA A 61 16.02 -12.19 -14.99
C ALA A 61 15.58 -13.31 -15.92
N LYS A 62 15.41 -14.54 -15.40
CA LYS A 62 14.90 -15.68 -16.18
C LYS A 62 13.47 -15.45 -16.67
N ASP A 63 12.57 -14.96 -15.82
CA ASP A 63 11.19 -14.63 -16.19
C ASP A 63 11.15 -13.57 -17.31
N ALA A 64 12.12 -12.65 -17.33
CA ALA A 64 12.30 -11.64 -18.36
C ALA A 64 13.05 -12.13 -19.61
N GLY A 65 13.64 -13.33 -19.59
CA GLY A 65 14.50 -13.83 -20.68
C GLY A 65 15.85 -13.11 -20.79
N GLU A 66 16.32 -12.49 -19.71
CA GLU A 66 17.56 -11.71 -19.64
C GLU A 66 18.64 -12.40 -18.79
N LYS A 67 19.92 -12.02 -18.98
CA LYS A 67 21.00 -12.43 -18.08
C LYS A 67 20.89 -11.68 -16.74
N PRO A 68 21.19 -12.29 -15.58
CA PRO A 68 21.04 -11.66 -14.26
C PRO A 68 21.71 -10.29 -14.14
N ARG A 69 22.95 -10.14 -14.60
CA ARG A 69 23.67 -8.86 -14.57
C ARG A 69 23.03 -7.78 -15.42
N THR A 70 22.60 -8.11 -16.64
CA THR A 70 21.90 -7.15 -17.53
C THR A 70 20.59 -6.67 -16.88
N PHE A 71 19.83 -7.62 -16.34
CA PHE A 71 18.57 -7.35 -15.66
C PHE A 71 18.77 -6.46 -14.41
N ALA A 72 19.73 -6.81 -13.55
CA ALA A 72 20.02 -6.05 -12.34
C ALA A 72 20.55 -4.63 -12.64
N LEU A 73 21.41 -4.47 -13.66
CA LEU A 73 21.93 -3.16 -14.08
C LEU A 73 20.82 -2.21 -14.55
N LYS A 74 19.76 -2.74 -15.19
CA LYS A 74 18.59 -1.95 -15.58
C LYS A 74 17.88 -1.38 -14.36
N PHE A 75 17.63 -2.19 -13.32
CA PHE A 75 16.99 -1.72 -12.10
C PHE A 75 17.91 -0.81 -11.28
N TYR A 76 19.20 -1.09 -11.20
CA TYR A 76 20.18 -0.19 -10.57
C TYR A 76 20.09 1.24 -11.13
N LYS A 77 20.06 1.39 -12.47
CA LYS A 77 19.91 2.70 -13.12
C LYS A 77 18.58 3.35 -12.79
N LYS A 78 17.47 2.61 -12.93
CA LYS A 78 16.13 3.12 -12.64
C LYS A 78 15.97 3.54 -11.17
N GLN A 79 16.54 2.78 -10.24
CA GLN A 79 16.55 3.12 -8.82
C GLN A 79 17.28 4.45 -8.57
N LYS A 80 18.45 4.66 -9.20
CA LYS A 80 19.16 5.93 -9.10
C LYS A 80 18.35 7.09 -9.66
N GLU A 81 17.71 6.92 -10.82
CA GLU A 81 16.81 7.91 -11.43
C GLU A 81 15.63 8.26 -10.52
N ASP A 82 14.98 7.26 -9.91
CA ASP A 82 13.89 7.45 -8.97
C ASP A 82 14.35 8.24 -7.74
N LEU A 83 15.51 7.89 -7.17
CA LEU A 83 16.07 8.57 -6.00
C LEU A 83 16.49 10.02 -6.31
N ASP A 84 17.08 10.27 -7.47
CA ASP A 84 17.41 11.63 -7.93
C ASP A 84 16.16 12.49 -8.09
N SER A 85 15.08 11.89 -8.60
CA SER A 85 13.79 12.57 -8.76
C SER A 85 13.12 12.90 -7.41
N PHE A 86 13.51 12.21 -6.33
CA PHE A 86 13.14 12.55 -4.94
C PHE A 86 14.15 13.47 -4.23
N LEU A 87 15.08 14.06 -5.00
CA LEU A 87 16.10 14.99 -4.53
C LEU A 87 17.08 14.36 -3.53
N ILE A 88 17.28 13.04 -3.62
CA ILE A 88 18.24 12.32 -2.77
C ILE A 88 19.64 12.48 -3.35
N ASN A 89 20.52 13.17 -2.63
CA ASN A 89 21.85 13.51 -3.17
C ASN A 89 22.96 12.67 -2.56
N PHE A 90 23.24 11.51 -3.16
CA PHE A 90 24.38 10.68 -2.80
C PHE A 90 25.70 11.28 -3.30
N ASP A 91 26.72 11.26 -2.45
CA ASP A 91 28.09 11.56 -2.88
C ASP A 91 28.64 10.42 -3.76
N ASN A 92 28.17 9.17 -3.56
CA ASN A 92 28.34 8.07 -4.50
C ASN A 92 27.20 7.04 -4.38
N TYR A 93 26.67 6.62 -5.53
CA TYR A 93 25.71 5.52 -5.64
C TYR A 93 26.34 4.41 -6.50
N TYR A 94 26.45 3.20 -5.97
CA TYR A 94 27.19 2.09 -6.59
C TYR A 94 26.41 0.77 -6.56
N HIS A 95 27.07 -0.39 -6.67
CA HIS A 95 26.38 -1.67 -6.56
C HIS A 95 27.30 -2.80 -6.13
N THR A 96 26.72 -3.91 -5.65
CA THR A 96 27.46 -5.03 -5.06
C THR A 96 28.18 -5.91 -6.08
N ASP A 97 27.72 -5.98 -7.34
CA ASP A 97 28.37 -6.78 -8.40
C ASP A 97 29.54 -6.02 -9.07
N THR A 98 30.60 -5.78 -8.29
CA THR A 98 31.79 -4.99 -8.67
C THR A 98 33.09 -5.67 -8.21
N PRO A 99 34.21 -5.49 -8.94
CA PRO A 99 35.51 -6.05 -8.53
C PRO A 99 35.92 -5.61 -7.11
N GLU A 100 35.71 -4.34 -6.78
CA GLU A 100 36.04 -3.78 -5.46
C GLU A 100 35.26 -4.47 -4.34
N ASN A 101 33.99 -4.83 -4.57
CA ASN A 101 33.19 -5.56 -3.59
C ASN A 101 33.60 -7.03 -3.47
N GLN A 102 33.99 -7.66 -4.59
CA GLN A 102 34.52 -9.02 -4.59
C GLN A 102 35.80 -9.11 -3.76
N GLU A 103 36.76 -8.23 -4.04
CA GLU A 103 38.04 -8.16 -3.31
C GLU A 103 37.80 -7.97 -1.79
N LEU A 104 36.85 -7.11 -1.41
CA LEU A 104 36.51 -6.90 -0.01
C LEU A 104 35.78 -8.09 0.61
N ALA A 105 34.87 -8.76 -0.10
CA ALA A 105 34.20 -9.97 0.38
C ALA A 105 35.20 -11.09 0.65
N GLU A 106 36.12 -11.33 -0.29
CA GLU A 106 37.22 -12.28 -0.14
C GLU A 106 38.16 -11.90 1.01
N PHE A 107 38.45 -10.60 1.16
CA PHE A 107 39.25 -10.08 2.28
C PHE A 107 38.59 -10.35 3.64
N PHE A 108 37.30 -10.02 3.81
CA PHE A 108 36.57 -10.29 5.05
C PHE A 108 36.52 -11.79 5.34
N TYR A 109 36.14 -12.60 4.36
CA TYR A 109 36.08 -14.05 4.49
C TYR A 109 37.43 -14.65 4.91
N THR A 110 38.51 -14.30 4.22
CA THR A 110 39.85 -14.84 4.49
C THR A 110 40.34 -14.48 5.88
N ASN A 111 40.13 -13.24 6.33
CA ASN A 111 40.55 -12.82 7.67
C ASN A 111 39.70 -13.47 8.77
N LEU A 112 38.39 -13.56 8.59
CA LEU A 112 37.50 -14.25 9.54
C LEU A 112 37.83 -15.76 9.61
N LYS A 113 38.14 -16.39 8.48
CA LYS A 113 38.57 -17.79 8.40
C LYS A 113 39.89 -18.02 9.13
N LYS A 114 40.91 -17.17 8.89
CA LYS A 114 42.20 -17.22 9.60
C LYS A 114 42.06 -17.08 11.12
N LYS A 115 41.07 -16.32 11.59
CA LYS A 115 40.77 -16.15 13.02
C LYS A 115 39.87 -17.26 13.61
N GLY A 116 39.52 -18.28 12.82
CA GLY A 116 38.71 -19.43 13.29
C GLY A 116 37.22 -19.11 13.47
N TYR A 117 36.72 -18.08 12.78
CA TYR A 117 35.30 -17.69 12.82
C TYR A 117 34.47 -18.26 11.67
N ILE A 118 35.10 -18.97 10.72
CA ILE A 118 34.42 -19.69 9.63
C ILE A 118 34.58 -21.19 9.85
N THR A 119 33.47 -21.92 9.88
CA THR A 119 33.42 -23.39 9.96
C THR A 119 32.85 -23.98 8.67
N ARG A 120 33.10 -25.28 8.46
CA ARG A 120 32.46 -26.07 7.40
C ARG A 120 31.59 -27.13 8.04
N GLU A 121 30.35 -27.22 7.57
CA GLU A 121 29.37 -28.17 8.09
C GLU A 121 28.58 -28.76 6.92
N LYS A 122 28.18 -30.03 7.05
CA LYS A 122 27.27 -30.65 6.09
C LYS A 122 25.84 -30.29 6.42
N MET A 123 25.06 -29.97 5.40
CA MET A 123 23.63 -29.73 5.53
C MET A 123 22.87 -30.43 4.41
N THR A 124 21.67 -30.88 4.74
CA THR A 124 20.73 -31.41 3.76
C THR A 124 20.14 -30.25 2.96
N VAL A 125 20.24 -30.33 1.63
CA VAL A 125 19.62 -29.38 0.70
C VAL A 125 18.64 -30.10 -0.21
N VAL A 126 17.65 -29.36 -0.71
CA VAL A 126 16.78 -29.83 -1.78
C VAL A 126 17.51 -29.61 -3.11
N TYR A 127 17.64 -30.64 -3.95
CA TYR A 127 18.37 -30.61 -5.22
C TYR A 127 17.48 -31.05 -6.38
N CYS A 128 17.47 -30.26 -7.46
CA CYS A 128 16.79 -30.63 -8.69
C CYS A 128 17.80 -31.19 -9.70
N GLU A 129 17.68 -32.47 -10.04
CA GLU A 129 18.57 -33.11 -11.02
C GLU A 129 18.37 -32.54 -12.42
N SER A 130 17.14 -32.21 -12.80
CA SER A 130 16.87 -31.64 -14.13
C SER A 130 17.31 -30.20 -14.31
N CYS A 131 17.44 -29.44 -13.23
CA CYS A 131 18.03 -28.09 -13.27
C CYS A 131 19.50 -28.09 -12.85
N ALA A 132 20.05 -29.27 -12.51
CA ALA A 132 21.39 -29.48 -11.97
C ALA A 132 21.78 -28.47 -10.87
N ARG A 133 20.85 -28.15 -9.95
CA ARG A 133 21.08 -27.13 -8.91
C ARG A 133 20.37 -27.43 -7.60
N SER A 134 20.95 -26.94 -6.51
CA SER A 134 20.27 -26.83 -5.22
C SER A 134 19.14 -25.78 -5.31
N LEU A 135 18.04 -26.04 -4.62
CA LEU A 135 16.84 -25.23 -4.59
C LEU A 135 16.74 -24.52 -3.23
N PRO A 136 16.97 -23.20 -3.17
CA PRO A 136 16.61 -22.39 -2.01
C PRO A 136 15.11 -22.52 -1.72
N ASP A 137 14.66 -22.12 -0.52
CA ASP A 137 13.27 -22.33 -0.07
C ASP A 137 12.21 -21.80 -1.05
N ARG A 138 12.48 -20.69 -1.73
CA ARG A 138 11.58 -20.09 -2.75
C ARG A 138 11.58 -20.83 -4.10
N TYR A 139 12.48 -21.79 -4.31
CA TYR A 139 12.61 -22.60 -5.52
C TYR A 139 11.97 -23.98 -5.37
N VAL A 140 11.49 -24.30 -4.18
CA VAL A 140 10.74 -25.52 -3.91
C VAL A 140 9.34 -25.15 -3.45
N LYS A 141 8.35 -25.85 -4.00
CA LYS A 141 6.98 -25.82 -3.51
C LYS A 141 6.51 -27.22 -3.18
N GLY A 142 5.55 -27.35 -2.29
CA GLY A 142 4.95 -28.62 -1.94
C GLY A 142 3.74 -28.43 -1.04
N THR A 143 3.39 -29.48 -0.33
CA THR A 143 2.29 -29.48 0.62
C THR A 143 2.82 -29.20 2.02
N CYS A 144 2.16 -28.29 2.75
CA CYS A 144 2.52 -27.95 4.12
C CYS A 144 2.36 -29.19 5.03
N PRO A 145 3.42 -29.63 5.73
CA PRO A 145 3.34 -30.78 6.63
C PRO A 145 2.46 -30.53 7.86
N HIS A 146 2.20 -29.26 8.20
CA HIS A 146 1.41 -28.90 9.39
C HIS A 146 -0.09 -28.79 9.12
N CYS A 147 -0.51 -28.18 8.01
CA CYS A 147 -1.93 -27.89 7.73
C CYS A 147 -2.47 -28.55 6.45
N GLY A 148 -1.63 -29.29 5.72
CA GLY A 148 -2.02 -30.00 4.50
C GLY A 148 -2.33 -29.10 3.30
N GLU A 149 -2.05 -27.79 3.38
CA GLU A 149 -2.27 -26.89 2.25
C GLU A 149 -1.26 -27.15 1.13
N ASN A 150 -1.74 -27.25 -0.11
CA ASN A 150 -0.91 -27.51 -1.28
C ASN A 150 -0.21 -26.22 -1.78
N ASP A 151 0.76 -26.38 -2.68
CA ASP A 151 1.44 -25.27 -3.41
C ASP A 151 2.12 -24.21 -2.53
N GLN A 152 2.58 -24.61 -1.34
CA GLN A 152 3.28 -23.75 -0.38
C GLN A 152 4.78 -23.71 -0.68
N TYR A 153 5.39 -22.54 -0.53
CA TYR A 153 6.85 -22.37 -0.64
C TYR A 153 7.57 -22.98 0.57
N GLY A 154 8.86 -23.29 0.41
CA GLY A 154 9.68 -23.92 1.45
C GLY A 154 10.07 -23.05 2.64
N ASP A 155 9.49 -21.85 2.79
CA ASP A 155 9.85 -20.89 3.85
C ASP A 155 8.70 -20.59 4.82
N ILE A 156 7.52 -20.19 4.34
CA ILE A 156 6.36 -19.87 5.18
C ILE A 156 5.10 -20.38 4.48
N CYS A 157 4.27 -21.11 5.24
CA CYS A 157 2.94 -21.49 4.77
C CYS A 157 2.00 -20.27 4.76
N GLU A 158 1.45 -19.89 3.62
CA GLU A 158 0.54 -18.76 3.46
C GLU A 158 -0.82 -18.97 4.14
N LYS A 159 -1.18 -20.22 4.49
CA LYS A 159 -2.43 -20.54 5.20
C LYS A 159 -2.30 -20.51 6.71
N CYS A 160 -1.28 -21.18 7.26
CA CYS A 160 -1.12 -21.35 8.71
C CYS A 160 0.03 -20.54 9.30
N ASN A 161 0.75 -19.77 8.48
CA ASN A 161 1.90 -18.94 8.84
C ASN A 161 3.06 -19.68 9.53
N THR A 162 3.05 -21.02 9.50
CA THR A 162 4.15 -21.81 10.05
C THR A 162 5.38 -21.67 9.16
N VAL A 163 6.54 -21.51 9.80
CA VAL A 163 7.84 -21.53 9.12
C VAL A 163 8.10 -22.95 8.65
N LEU A 164 8.35 -23.09 7.35
CA LEU A 164 8.65 -24.33 6.68
C LEU A 164 10.14 -24.41 6.39
N LYS A 165 10.62 -25.63 6.15
CA LYS A 165 11.91 -25.87 5.49
C LYS A 165 11.63 -26.59 4.19
N GLY A 166 12.33 -26.24 3.13
CA GLY A 166 12.15 -26.90 1.83
C GLY A 166 12.27 -28.42 1.87
N VAL A 167 13.10 -28.96 2.77
CA VAL A 167 13.30 -30.40 3.00
C VAL A 167 12.10 -31.09 3.64
N ASP A 168 11.27 -30.36 4.38
CA ASP A 168 10.14 -30.90 5.16
C ASP A 168 8.81 -30.87 4.38
N LEU A 169 8.80 -30.29 3.18
CA LEU A 169 7.61 -30.22 2.32
C LEU A 169 7.17 -31.61 1.86
N ILE A 170 5.86 -31.89 1.92
CA ILE A 170 5.27 -33.13 1.41
C ILE A 170 5.07 -32.99 -0.11
N GLU A 171 5.46 -34.02 -0.87
CA GLU A 171 5.45 -34.02 -2.34
C GLU A 171 6.04 -32.74 -2.95
N PRO A 172 7.33 -32.43 -2.66
CA PRO A 172 7.94 -31.22 -3.15
C PRO A 172 8.13 -31.30 -4.67
N TYR A 173 8.09 -30.14 -5.32
CA TYR A 173 8.40 -29.96 -6.73
C TYR A 173 9.23 -28.69 -6.94
N CYS A 174 10.09 -28.73 -7.95
CA CYS A 174 10.94 -27.62 -8.34
C CYS A 174 10.10 -26.51 -9.01
N VAL A 175 10.17 -25.28 -8.53
CA VAL A 175 9.46 -24.13 -9.14
C VAL A 175 9.96 -23.85 -10.57
N LEU A 176 11.23 -24.18 -10.87
CA LEU A 176 11.85 -23.87 -12.15
C LEU A 176 11.45 -24.82 -13.29
N CYS A 177 11.19 -26.10 -12.99
CA CYS A 177 10.94 -27.13 -14.00
C CYS A 177 9.81 -28.10 -13.64
N THR A 178 9.15 -27.92 -12.50
CA THR A 178 8.02 -28.71 -11.98
C THR A 178 8.30 -30.17 -11.64
N LYS A 179 9.53 -30.66 -11.83
CA LYS A 179 9.91 -32.03 -11.47
C LYS A 179 10.18 -32.18 -9.97
N LYS A 180 10.00 -33.41 -9.45
CA LYS A 180 10.28 -33.76 -8.06
C LYS A 180 11.79 -33.62 -7.77
N PRO A 181 12.20 -32.82 -6.77
CA PRO A 181 13.59 -32.75 -6.33
C PRO A 181 13.91 -33.91 -5.38
N ILE A 182 15.20 -34.08 -5.10
CA ILE A 182 15.74 -35.04 -4.14
C ILE A 182 16.48 -34.31 -3.03
N GLN A 183 16.64 -34.93 -1.87
CA GLN A 183 17.49 -34.39 -0.81
C GLN A 183 18.94 -34.84 -1.05
N LYS A 184 19.91 -33.94 -0.85
CA LYS A 184 21.35 -34.25 -0.91
C LYS A 184 22.08 -33.61 0.27
N GLU A 185 23.08 -34.30 0.79
CA GLU A 185 24.04 -33.72 1.71
C GLU A 185 25.07 -32.89 0.93
N ARG A 186 25.28 -31.65 1.37
CA ARG A 186 26.28 -30.73 0.80
C ARG A 186 27.05 -30.06 1.92
N GLU A 187 28.34 -29.87 1.72
CA GLU A 187 29.15 -29.08 2.64
C GLU A 187 28.95 -27.58 2.36
N HIS A 188 28.78 -26.79 3.42
CA HIS A 188 28.60 -25.34 3.38
C HIS A 188 29.50 -24.65 4.40
N TYR A 189 29.77 -23.36 4.15
CA TYR A 189 30.54 -22.51 5.05
C TYR A 189 29.60 -21.73 5.97
N PHE A 190 29.94 -21.71 7.26
CA PHE A 190 29.19 -21.03 8.29
C PHE A 190 30.04 -19.99 9.00
N PHE A 191 29.49 -18.80 9.21
CA PHE A 191 30.05 -17.82 10.12
C PHE A 191 29.58 -18.12 11.54
N THR A 192 30.52 -18.20 12.47
CA THR A 192 30.28 -18.65 13.86
C THR A 192 29.63 -17.56 14.74
N LEU A 193 28.47 -17.04 14.32
CA LEU A 193 27.74 -15.96 14.99
C LEU A 193 27.48 -16.28 16.47
N LYS A 194 27.25 -17.55 16.83
CA LYS A 194 27.01 -17.98 18.21
C LYS A 194 28.15 -17.58 19.16
N LYS A 195 29.41 -17.57 18.68
CA LYS A 195 30.59 -17.20 19.48
C LYS A 195 30.61 -15.71 19.85
N PHE A 196 29.85 -14.87 19.16
CA PHE A 196 29.79 -13.43 19.39
C PHE A 196 28.67 -13.00 20.35
N SER A 197 27.78 -13.92 20.75
CA SER A 197 26.61 -13.63 21.59
C SER A 197 26.92 -12.71 22.78
N LYS A 198 27.88 -13.09 23.64
CA LYS A 198 28.28 -12.29 24.81
C LYS A 198 28.87 -10.92 24.45
N LYS A 199 29.63 -10.83 23.36
CA LYS A 199 30.22 -9.56 22.89
C LYS A 199 29.14 -8.62 22.33
N LEU A 200 28.15 -9.18 21.64
CA LEU A 200 26.97 -8.45 21.16
C LEU A 200 26.16 -7.92 22.35
N GLU A 201 25.92 -8.73 23.39
CA GLU A 201 25.27 -8.26 24.63
C GLU A 201 26.00 -7.08 25.27
N GLN A 202 27.31 -7.19 25.44
CA GLN A 202 28.13 -6.12 26.00
C GLN A 202 28.09 -4.85 25.16
N TRP A 203 28.13 -4.99 23.83
CA TRP A 203 28.02 -3.84 22.92
C TRP A 203 26.64 -3.17 23.03
N MET A 204 25.55 -3.94 23.09
CA MET A 204 24.20 -3.40 23.22
C MET A 204 23.96 -2.71 24.58
N ASP A 205 24.68 -3.13 25.62
CA ASP A 205 24.59 -2.54 26.96
C ASP A 205 25.45 -1.28 27.13
N ASN A 206 26.39 -1.03 26.23
CA ASN A 206 27.12 0.23 26.19
C ASN A 206 26.19 1.37 25.73
N PRO A 207 26.01 2.45 26.53
CA PRO A 207 25.24 3.62 26.13
C PRO A 207 25.71 4.28 24.82
N GLU A 208 27.01 4.18 24.50
CA GLU A 208 27.59 4.75 23.28
C GLU A 208 27.12 4.06 21.99
N SER A 209 26.53 2.85 22.10
CA SER A 209 25.93 2.13 20.97
C SER A 209 24.78 2.91 20.34
N GLY A 210 24.10 3.77 21.10
CA GLY A 210 23.01 4.61 20.61
C GLY A 210 21.78 3.83 20.13
N LEU A 211 21.61 2.58 20.57
CA LEU A 211 20.50 1.73 20.16
C LEU A 211 19.15 2.27 20.63
N GLN A 212 18.16 2.25 19.74
CA GLN A 212 16.77 2.52 20.09
C GLN A 212 16.26 1.44 21.08
N PRO A 213 15.50 1.82 22.13
CA PRO A 213 15.03 0.88 23.16
C PRO A 213 14.26 -0.32 22.61
N GLU A 214 13.43 -0.11 21.59
CA GLU A 214 12.63 -1.14 20.94
C GLU A 214 13.52 -2.20 20.28
N ILE A 215 14.56 -1.76 19.58
CA ILE A 215 15.55 -2.63 18.94
C ILE A 215 16.31 -3.45 19.99
N LYS A 216 16.78 -2.80 21.05
CA LYS A 216 17.50 -3.47 22.14
C LYS A 216 16.68 -4.60 22.76
N ASN A 217 15.36 -4.40 22.93
CA ASN A 217 14.46 -5.43 23.44
C ASN A 217 14.32 -6.62 22.47
N TRP A 218 14.22 -6.37 21.16
CA TRP A 218 14.15 -7.44 20.15
C TRP A 218 15.43 -8.27 20.11
N LEU A 219 16.60 -7.61 20.08
CA LEU A 219 17.90 -8.27 20.03
C LEU A 219 18.14 -9.16 21.25
N ARG A 220 17.77 -8.70 22.44
CA ARG A 220 17.83 -9.50 23.67
C ARG A 220 16.95 -10.76 23.58
N GLY A 221 15.78 -10.67 22.95
CA GLY A 221 14.91 -11.82 22.70
C GLY A 221 15.60 -12.89 21.86
N TRP A 222 16.24 -12.50 20.75
CA TRP A 222 16.97 -13.44 19.88
C TRP A 222 18.19 -14.04 20.58
N ILE A 223 18.99 -13.22 21.27
CA ILE A 223 20.18 -13.71 21.97
C ILE A 223 19.80 -14.69 23.10
N LYS A 224 18.73 -14.39 23.86
CA LYS A 224 18.23 -15.29 24.91
C LYS A 224 17.76 -16.64 24.36
N THR A 225 17.22 -16.66 23.14
CA THR A 225 16.80 -17.89 22.46
C THR A 225 17.99 -18.76 22.04
N GLY A 226 19.17 -18.14 21.90
CA GLY A 226 20.37 -18.75 21.35
C GLY A 226 20.56 -18.35 19.89
N LEU A 227 21.75 -17.87 19.55
CA LEU A 227 22.12 -17.55 18.17
C LEU A 227 22.68 -18.79 17.48
N ASP A 228 22.22 -19.06 16.26
CA ASP A 228 22.78 -20.09 15.40
C ASP A 228 23.95 -19.57 14.55
N ASP A 229 24.81 -20.49 14.13
CA ASP A 229 25.83 -20.18 13.13
C ASP A 229 25.18 -19.96 11.76
N TRP A 230 25.77 -19.06 10.99
CA TRP A 230 25.10 -18.47 9.86
C TRP A 230 25.69 -18.96 8.53
N CYS A 231 24.89 -19.64 7.70
CA CYS A 231 25.35 -20.19 6.42
C CYS A 231 25.63 -19.07 5.40
N ILE A 232 26.92 -18.83 5.15
CA ILE A 232 27.41 -17.78 4.26
C ILE A 232 27.69 -18.26 2.83
N SER A 233 27.40 -19.52 2.50
CA SER A 233 27.64 -20.08 1.16
C SER A 233 26.37 -20.57 0.46
N ARG A 234 26.38 -20.54 -0.86
CA ARG A 234 25.36 -21.09 -1.76
C ARG A 234 26.01 -21.97 -2.83
N ASP A 235 25.30 -23.01 -3.25
CA ASP A 235 25.79 -23.93 -4.29
C ASP A 235 25.70 -23.29 -5.68
N ALA A 236 26.62 -23.69 -6.56
CA ALA A 236 26.50 -23.45 -7.99
C ALA A 236 25.23 -24.12 -8.60
N PRO A 237 24.66 -23.56 -9.68
CA PRO A 237 24.82 -22.19 -10.16
C PRO A 237 24.20 -21.17 -9.22
N TYR A 238 24.89 -20.04 -9.03
CA TYR A 238 24.41 -18.89 -8.26
C TYR A 238 24.95 -17.60 -8.88
N TYR A 239 24.15 -16.53 -8.87
CA TYR A 239 24.61 -15.21 -9.30
C TYR A 239 25.17 -14.44 -8.10
N GLY A 240 26.50 -14.47 -7.97
CA GLY A 240 27.27 -13.84 -6.91
C GLY A 240 28.76 -14.16 -7.05
N PHE A 241 29.54 -13.86 -6.02
CA PHE A 241 30.98 -14.10 -6.01
C PHE A 241 31.31 -15.53 -5.56
N GLU A 242 32.25 -16.17 -6.26
CA GLU A 242 32.76 -17.50 -5.90
C GLU A 242 33.60 -17.40 -4.61
N ILE A 243 33.46 -18.38 -3.71
CA ILE A 243 34.27 -18.47 -2.50
C ILE A 243 35.64 -19.03 -2.86
N PRO A 244 36.75 -18.34 -2.53
CA PRO A 244 38.09 -18.83 -2.83
C PRO A 244 38.35 -20.24 -2.29
N ASP A 245 38.98 -21.06 -3.12
CA ASP A 245 39.35 -22.47 -2.85
C ASP A 245 38.16 -23.42 -2.56
N SER A 246 36.92 -22.99 -2.75
CA SER A 246 35.75 -23.78 -2.34
C SER A 246 35.62 -25.13 -3.05
N GLU A 247 35.93 -25.21 -4.35
CA GLU A 247 35.94 -26.46 -5.11
C GLU A 247 37.00 -27.44 -4.60
N LYS A 248 38.19 -26.93 -4.25
CA LYS A 248 39.28 -27.74 -3.68
C LYS A 248 38.92 -28.22 -2.27
N GLU A 249 38.23 -27.40 -1.49
CA GLU A 249 37.91 -27.68 -0.08
C GLU A 249 36.68 -28.56 0.09
N THR A 250 35.65 -28.39 -0.74
CA THR A 250 34.34 -29.04 -0.58
C THR A 250 33.98 -29.99 -1.72
N GLY A 251 34.78 -30.01 -2.80
CA GLY A 251 34.50 -30.77 -4.01
C GLY A 251 33.50 -30.10 -4.97
N ASP A 252 32.87 -29.00 -4.56
CA ASP A 252 31.89 -28.23 -5.34
C ASP A 252 32.24 -26.75 -5.34
N LYS A 253 31.95 -26.04 -6.43
CA LYS A 253 32.00 -24.56 -6.42
C LYS A 253 30.94 -23.98 -5.50
N LYS A 254 31.37 -23.12 -4.58
CA LYS A 254 30.49 -22.38 -3.65
C LYS A 254 30.57 -20.89 -3.92
N TYR A 255 29.47 -20.19 -3.69
CA TYR A 255 29.33 -18.75 -3.83
C TYR A 255 28.98 -18.11 -2.51
N PHE A 256 29.41 -16.87 -2.27
CA PHE A 256 28.97 -16.12 -1.10
C PHE A 256 27.45 -15.92 -1.15
N TYR A 257 26.79 -16.17 -0.02
CA TYR A 257 25.41 -15.77 0.14
C TYR A 257 25.33 -14.25 0.18
N VAL A 258 24.33 -13.68 -0.49
CA VAL A 258 24.22 -12.24 -0.74
C VAL A 258 24.36 -11.38 0.52
N TRP A 259 23.82 -11.81 1.65
CA TRP A 259 23.92 -11.08 2.92
C TRP A 259 25.31 -11.02 3.55
N LEU A 260 26.29 -11.78 3.04
CA LEU A 260 27.70 -11.56 3.35
C LEU A 260 28.25 -10.38 2.54
N ASP A 261 28.01 -10.35 1.22
CA ASP A 261 28.59 -9.35 0.32
C ASP A 261 27.82 -8.01 0.26
N ALA A 262 26.52 -8.03 0.56
CA ALA A 262 25.64 -6.87 0.51
C ALA A 262 26.08 -5.76 1.48
N PRO A 263 26.27 -6.00 2.79
CA PRO A 263 26.74 -4.94 3.69
C PRO A 263 28.20 -4.52 3.42
N ILE A 264 29.02 -5.38 2.81
CA ILE A 264 30.35 -5.02 2.31
C ILE A 264 30.24 -4.01 1.14
N GLY A 265 29.10 -4.02 0.44
CA GLY A 265 28.69 -3.01 -0.54
C GLY A 265 28.79 -1.56 -0.06
N TYR A 266 28.55 -1.31 1.24
CA TYR A 266 28.75 0.02 1.83
C TYR A 266 30.23 0.45 1.78
N ILE A 267 31.13 -0.48 2.09
CA ILE A 267 32.57 -0.25 2.11
C ILE A 267 33.11 -0.12 0.69
N SER A 268 32.70 -0.98 -0.24
CA SER A 268 33.13 -0.91 -1.64
C SER A 268 32.65 0.38 -2.33
N SER A 269 31.43 0.83 -2.07
CA SER A 269 30.94 2.12 -2.58
C SER A 269 31.71 3.30 -1.96
N THR A 270 32.05 3.24 -0.67
CA THR A 270 32.92 4.24 -0.04
C THR A 270 34.32 4.24 -0.66
N LYS A 271 34.90 3.06 -0.88
CA LYS A 271 36.20 2.90 -1.54
C LYS A 271 36.19 3.51 -2.93
N LYS A 272 35.17 3.22 -3.73
CA LYS A 272 35.04 3.79 -5.08
C LYS A 272 34.99 5.32 -5.06
N TRP A 273 34.29 5.91 -4.11
CA TRP A 273 34.25 7.35 -3.95
C TRP A 273 35.61 7.92 -3.49
N CYS A 274 36.26 7.27 -2.53
CA CYS A 274 37.56 7.69 -2.02
C CYS A 274 38.63 7.67 -3.11
N ASP A 275 38.68 6.61 -3.91
CA ASP A 275 39.61 6.46 -5.03
C ASP A 275 39.44 7.61 -6.05
N LYS A 276 38.20 8.03 -6.34
CA LYS A 276 37.90 9.17 -7.22
C LYS A 276 38.31 10.53 -6.64
N ASN A 277 38.38 10.65 -5.32
CA ASN A 277 38.60 11.91 -4.62
C ASN A 277 39.99 12.01 -3.95
N GLY A 278 40.90 11.07 -4.24
CA GLY A 278 42.24 11.04 -3.64
C GLY A 278 42.23 10.83 -2.12
N LYS A 279 41.27 10.07 -1.59
CA LYS A 279 41.10 9.77 -0.16
C LYS A 279 41.31 8.28 0.11
N ASP A 280 41.49 7.91 1.38
CA ASP A 280 41.49 6.51 1.82
C ASP A 280 40.17 6.16 2.53
N TRP A 281 39.48 5.12 2.06
CA TRP A 281 38.25 4.63 2.68
C TRP A 281 38.45 4.16 4.13
N LYS A 282 39.67 3.75 4.49
CA LYS A 282 40.00 3.35 5.86
C LYS A 282 39.88 4.52 6.83
N ASP A 283 40.12 5.76 6.41
CA ASP A 283 39.95 6.92 7.28
C ASP A 283 38.48 7.13 7.68
N TYR A 284 37.54 6.65 6.86
CA TYR A 284 36.11 6.67 7.16
C TYR A 284 35.69 5.48 8.03
N TRP A 285 36.04 4.25 7.63
CA TRP A 285 35.55 3.03 8.29
C TRP A 285 36.32 2.60 9.54
N TYR A 286 37.60 2.96 9.66
CA TYR A 286 38.43 2.60 10.83
C TYR A 286 38.56 3.76 11.83
N LYS A 287 38.53 5.01 11.36
CA LYS A 287 38.81 6.19 12.20
C LYS A 287 37.63 7.15 12.31
N GLY A 288 36.76 7.17 11.31
CA GLY A 288 35.59 8.04 11.20
C GLY A 288 34.39 7.58 12.02
N ASN A 289 33.29 8.32 11.90
CA ASN A 289 32.00 7.96 12.45
C ASN A 289 31.13 7.40 11.33
N VAL A 290 30.52 6.23 11.52
CA VAL A 290 29.63 5.62 10.53
C VAL A 290 28.21 5.56 11.09
N GLN A 291 27.24 6.05 10.32
CA GLN A 291 25.81 6.01 10.64
C GLN A 291 25.05 5.28 9.53
N HIS A 292 24.38 4.19 9.87
CA HIS A 292 23.49 3.45 8.99
C HIS A 292 22.04 3.81 9.28
N PHE A 293 21.26 4.01 8.23
CA PHE A 293 19.80 4.08 8.28
C PHE A 293 19.25 2.82 7.63
N ILE A 294 18.36 2.12 8.34
CA ILE A 294 17.83 0.82 7.91
C ILE A 294 16.34 0.65 8.27
N GLY A 295 15.62 -0.11 7.46
CA GLY A 295 14.29 -0.62 7.77
C GLY A 295 14.29 -1.70 8.88
N LYS A 296 13.15 -1.84 9.56
CA LYS A 296 12.98 -2.84 10.64
C LYS A 296 13.03 -4.31 10.18
N ASP A 297 12.91 -4.57 8.89
CA ASP A 297 12.97 -5.91 8.28
C ASP A 297 14.39 -6.50 8.21
N ILE A 298 15.42 -5.65 8.25
CA ILE A 298 16.83 -6.08 8.13
C ILE A 298 17.61 -5.96 9.45
N VAL A 299 16.90 -5.80 10.57
CA VAL A 299 17.46 -5.61 11.93
C VAL A 299 18.36 -6.79 12.32
N TYR A 300 17.94 -8.03 12.10
CA TYR A 300 18.74 -9.20 12.47
C TYR A 300 20.14 -9.14 11.84
N PHE A 301 20.21 -8.82 10.55
CA PHE A 301 21.47 -8.75 9.81
C PHE A 301 22.36 -7.61 10.27
N HIS A 302 21.80 -6.41 10.43
CA HIS A 302 22.58 -5.21 10.71
C HIS A 302 22.93 -5.01 12.20
N TYR A 303 22.25 -5.70 13.12
CA TYR A 303 22.53 -5.63 14.56
C TYR A 303 23.17 -6.89 15.15
N LEU A 304 23.16 -8.03 14.45
CA LEU A 304 23.83 -9.25 14.92
C LEU A 304 24.96 -9.67 13.97
N PHE A 305 24.62 -10.02 12.73
CA PHE A 305 25.58 -10.58 11.78
C PHE A 305 26.68 -9.57 11.41
N TRP A 306 26.30 -8.37 11.00
CA TRP A 306 27.24 -7.34 10.58
C TRP A 306 28.14 -6.83 11.72
N PRO A 307 27.63 -6.48 12.91
CA PRO A 307 28.49 -6.13 14.04
C PRO A 307 29.42 -7.27 14.47
N ALA A 308 28.96 -8.53 14.41
CA ALA A 308 29.82 -9.68 14.70
C ALA A 308 30.97 -9.82 13.68
N MET A 309 30.74 -9.56 12.39
CA MET A 309 31.81 -9.47 11.40
C MET A 309 32.81 -8.37 11.75
N PHE A 310 32.34 -7.20 12.18
CA PHE A 310 33.20 -6.08 12.61
C PHE A 310 34.02 -6.43 13.86
N MET A 311 33.41 -7.06 14.85
CA MET A 311 34.08 -7.58 16.04
C MET A 311 35.14 -8.64 15.67
N GLY A 312 34.84 -9.52 14.72
CA GLY A 312 35.77 -10.53 14.20
C GLY A 312 36.94 -9.91 13.46
N MET A 313 36.69 -8.85 12.69
CA MET A 313 37.72 -8.08 11.97
C MET A 313 38.55 -7.19 12.90
N GLY A 314 37.98 -6.74 14.02
CA GLY A 314 38.62 -5.81 14.96
C GLY A 314 38.49 -4.35 14.52
N ILE A 315 37.35 -3.98 13.94
CA ILE A 315 37.07 -2.63 13.43
C ILE A 315 35.84 -2.01 14.14
N PRO A 316 35.73 -0.67 14.21
CA PRO A 316 34.64 -0.02 14.95
C PRO A 316 33.26 -0.28 14.34
N ILE A 317 32.31 -0.68 15.19
CA ILE A 317 30.94 -1.00 14.76
C ILE A 317 30.20 0.31 14.40
N PRO A 318 29.52 0.38 13.25
CA PRO A 318 28.69 1.51 12.88
C PRO A 318 27.55 1.77 13.88
N LYS A 319 27.14 3.04 14.02
CA LYS A 319 25.86 3.38 14.65
C LYS A 319 24.73 3.12 13.67
N LEU A 320 23.56 2.76 14.19
CA LEU A 320 22.40 2.43 13.37
C LEU A 320 21.16 3.18 13.86
N LEU A 321 20.32 3.59 12.92
CA LEU A 321 18.99 4.11 13.16
C LEU A 321 17.99 3.26 12.38
N THR A 322 16.93 2.83 13.05
CA THR A 322 15.89 1.99 12.45
C THR A 322 14.56 2.73 12.35
N HIS A 323 13.91 2.59 11.21
CA HIS A 323 12.55 3.10 10.98
C HIS A 323 11.54 1.98 10.76
N GLY A 324 10.24 2.30 10.92
CA GLY A 324 9.14 1.37 10.64
C GLY A 324 8.78 1.26 9.16
N PHE A 325 7.72 0.50 8.87
CA PHE A 325 7.16 0.39 7.52
C PHE A 325 6.29 1.58 7.15
N VAL A 326 6.05 1.73 5.85
CA VAL A 326 5.00 2.60 5.33
C VAL A 326 3.74 1.77 5.04
N ASN A 327 2.62 2.21 5.61
CA ASN A 327 1.28 1.77 5.25
C ASN A 327 0.61 2.85 4.37
N VAL A 328 -0.39 2.44 3.59
CA VAL A 328 -1.21 3.35 2.80
C VAL A 328 -2.66 3.12 3.16
N ASN A 329 -3.34 4.20 3.55
CA ASN A 329 -4.72 4.20 3.98
C ASN A 329 -5.04 3.11 5.03
N GLY A 330 -4.15 2.92 6.01
CA GLY A 330 -4.32 1.99 7.13
C GLY A 330 -4.12 0.53 6.75
N THR A 331 -3.51 0.26 5.59
CA THR A 331 -3.24 -1.09 5.12
C THR A 331 -1.80 -1.24 4.63
N LYS A 332 -1.24 -2.44 4.82
CA LYS A 332 0.06 -2.78 4.24
C LYS A 332 -0.03 -2.71 2.71
N MET A 333 0.90 -1.98 2.10
CA MET A 333 0.99 -1.82 0.64
C MET A 333 0.87 -3.17 -0.07
N SER A 334 -0.03 -3.26 -1.04
CA SER A 334 -0.21 -4.45 -1.86
C SER A 334 -0.61 -4.09 -3.29
N LYS A 335 0.01 -4.79 -4.24
CA LYS A 335 -0.35 -4.69 -5.66
C LYS A 335 -1.79 -5.13 -5.92
N SER A 336 -2.26 -6.18 -5.24
CA SER A 336 -3.62 -6.71 -5.43
C SER A 336 -4.71 -5.83 -4.82
N ARG A 337 -4.38 -5.03 -3.80
CA ARG A 337 -5.32 -4.11 -3.14
C ARG A 337 -5.25 -2.69 -3.70
N GLY A 338 -4.43 -2.46 -4.73
CA GLY A 338 -4.21 -1.11 -5.27
C GLY A 338 -3.72 -0.14 -4.19
N THR A 339 -2.79 -0.55 -3.33
CA THR A 339 -2.18 0.33 -2.31
C THR A 339 -0.68 0.41 -2.45
N PHE A 340 -0.14 -0.15 -3.53
CA PHE A 340 1.27 -0.16 -3.85
C PHE A 340 1.57 0.99 -4.81
N PHE A 341 2.26 2.02 -4.32
CA PHE A 341 2.73 3.15 -5.12
C PHE A 341 4.23 3.03 -5.38
N THR A 342 4.63 2.97 -6.64
CA THR A 342 6.05 3.12 -6.97
C THR A 342 6.50 4.56 -6.72
N ALA A 343 7.82 4.79 -6.66
CA ALA A 343 8.38 6.14 -6.59
C ALA A 343 7.91 6.99 -7.78
N GLU A 344 7.93 6.42 -8.98
CA GLU A 344 7.46 7.08 -10.21
C GLU A 344 5.96 7.40 -10.18
N ASP A 345 5.12 6.46 -9.71
CA ASP A 345 3.67 6.68 -9.63
C ASP A 345 3.34 7.88 -8.73
N PHE A 346 4.08 8.04 -7.63
CA PHE A 346 3.91 9.20 -6.76
C PHE A 346 4.29 10.51 -7.46
N LEU A 347 5.43 10.54 -8.16
CA LEU A 347 5.95 11.74 -8.82
C LEU A 347 5.11 12.20 -10.02
N LYS A 348 4.31 11.31 -10.61
CA LYS A 348 3.30 11.69 -11.62
C LYS A 348 2.18 12.56 -11.04
N LEU A 349 1.92 12.42 -9.75
CA LEU A 349 0.80 13.08 -9.07
C LEU A 349 1.26 14.27 -8.24
N TYR A 350 2.42 14.18 -7.60
CA TYR A 350 2.87 15.14 -6.59
C TYR A 350 4.37 15.44 -6.67
N PRO A 351 4.78 16.67 -6.35
CA PRO A 351 6.20 17.02 -6.29
C PRO A 351 6.90 16.28 -5.15
N ALA A 352 8.18 15.94 -5.32
CA ALA A 352 8.96 15.18 -4.33
C ALA A 352 8.94 15.80 -2.92
N GLU A 353 9.06 17.13 -2.84
CA GLU A 353 9.08 17.88 -1.58
C GLU A 353 7.83 17.71 -0.72
N SER A 354 6.69 17.39 -1.35
CA SER A 354 5.46 17.11 -0.62
C SER A 354 5.59 15.83 0.24
N LEU A 355 6.14 14.74 -0.30
CA LEU A 355 6.38 13.52 0.46
C LEU A 355 7.47 13.71 1.50
N ARG A 356 8.52 14.47 1.16
CA ARG A 356 9.62 14.79 2.09
C ARG A 356 9.10 15.50 3.33
N PHE A 357 8.26 16.51 3.15
CA PHE A 357 7.63 17.24 4.25
C PHE A 357 6.71 16.34 5.08
N TYR A 358 5.86 15.55 4.40
CA TYR A 358 4.94 14.65 5.07
C TYR A 358 5.69 13.65 5.96
N TYR A 359 6.71 12.97 5.43
CA TYR A 359 7.52 12.05 6.22
C TYR A 359 8.28 12.75 7.33
N ALA A 360 8.86 13.92 7.10
CA ALA A 360 9.55 14.67 8.16
C ALA A 360 8.63 14.98 9.35
N LEU A 361 7.34 15.27 9.11
CA LEU A 361 6.35 15.48 10.18
C LEU A 361 5.92 14.22 10.93
N HIS A 362 6.24 13.04 10.40
CA HIS A 362 5.87 11.74 10.96
C HIS A 362 7.07 10.93 11.47
N LEU A 363 8.29 11.38 11.20
CA LEU A 363 9.54 10.76 11.65
C LEU A 363 9.96 11.31 13.01
N ASP A 364 10.01 10.42 14.01
CA ASP A 364 10.56 10.68 15.33
C ASP A 364 11.64 9.64 15.69
N THR A 365 12.07 9.62 16.96
CA THR A 365 13.15 8.73 17.44
C THR A 365 12.74 7.27 17.59
N LYS A 366 11.45 6.94 17.45
CA LYS A 366 10.92 5.59 17.67
C LYS A 366 10.88 4.78 16.40
N VAL A 367 10.88 3.47 16.56
CA VAL A 367 10.65 2.52 15.46
C VAL A 367 9.15 2.32 15.26
N SER A 368 8.48 3.33 14.69
CA SER A 368 7.05 3.28 14.39
C SER A 368 6.76 3.24 12.89
N ASP A 369 5.68 2.54 12.54
CA ASP A 369 5.17 2.55 11.16
C ASP A 369 4.50 3.89 10.86
N ILE A 370 4.70 4.39 9.64
CA ILE A 370 4.07 5.61 9.15
C ILE A 370 2.93 5.20 8.22
N ASP A 371 1.75 5.77 8.43
CA ASP A 371 0.60 5.52 7.58
C ASP A 371 0.33 6.74 6.71
N LEU A 372 0.57 6.60 5.40
CA LEU A 372 0.26 7.64 4.42
C LEU A 372 -1.22 7.58 4.08
N GLN A 373 -1.99 8.45 4.70
CA GLN A 373 -3.41 8.68 4.41
C GLN A 373 -3.50 9.83 3.41
N PHE A 374 -3.98 9.59 2.18
CA PHE A 374 -3.91 10.64 1.13
C PHE A 374 -4.75 11.89 1.44
N ASP A 375 -5.88 11.74 2.15
CA ASP A 375 -6.68 12.89 2.62
C ASP A 375 -5.93 13.71 3.67
N ASP A 376 -5.26 13.04 4.61
CA ASP A 376 -4.39 13.70 5.59
C ASP A 376 -3.18 14.34 4.91
N PHE A 377 -2.52 13.63 3.99
CA PHE A 377 -1.44 14.15 3.17
C PHE A 377 -1.85 15.45 2.46
N LYS A 378 -2.99 15.46 1.76
CA LYS A 378 -3.52 16.67 1.12
C LYS A 378 -3.74 17.80 2.14
N SER A 379 -4.32 17.48 3.30
CA SER A 379 -4.53 18.46 4.38
C SER A 379 -3.20 19.01 4.90
N VAL A 380 -2.21 18.16 5.17
CA VAL A 380 -0.87 18.56 5.64
C VAL A 380 -0.17 19.45 4.62
N ILE A 381 -0.16 19.07 3.33
CA ILE A 381 0.50 19.88 2.32
C ILE A 381 -0.21 21.23 2.13
N ASN A 382 -1.54 21.23 2.07
CA ASN A 382 -2.27 22.47 1.77
C ASN A 382 -2.41 23.40 2.99
N ASN A 383 -2.75 22.84 4.14
CA ASN A 383 -3.10 23.64 5.31
C ASN A 383 -1.89 23.90 6.22
N VAL A 384 -0.89 23.00 6.22
CA VAL A 384 0.31 23.15 7.05
C VAL A 384 1.46 23.71 6.22
N LEU A 385 1.95 22.98 5.20
CA LEU A 385 3.11 23.44 4.43
C LEU A 385 2.80 24.74 3.67
N MET A 386 1.80 24.70 2.79
CA MET A 386 1.41 25.86 2.00
C MET A 386 0.81 26.95 2.88
N GLY A 387 -0.10 26.60 3.80
CA GLY A 387 -0.80 27.57 4.67
C GLY A 387 0.09 28.34 5.65
N ASN A 388 1.21 27.75 6.09
CA ASN A 388 2.13 28.35 7.05
C ASN A 388 3.42 28.87 6.38
N VAL A 389 4.46 28.03 6.28
CA VAL A 389 5.79 28.41 5.78
C VAL A 389 5.73 28.92 4.34
N GLY A 390 4.98 28.22 3.47
CA GLY A 390 4.82 28.61 2.08
C GLY A 390 4.20 30.00 1.93
N ASN A 391 3.06 30.22 2.60
CA ASN A 391 2.32 31.47 2.56
C ASN A 391 3.06 32.64 3.24
N PHE A 392 3.73 32.39 4.38
CA PHE A 392 4.55 33.42 5.04
C PHE A 392 5.67 33.92 4.12
N CYS A 393 6.49 32.99 3.62
CA CYS A 393 7.61 33.34 2.76
C CYS A 393 7.12 34.00 1.46
N TYR A 394 6.11 33.42 0.80
CA TYR A 394 5.58 33.96 -0.45
C TYR A 394 5.02 35.38 -0.27
N ARG A 395 4.10 35.59 0.69
CA ARG A 395 3.47 36.89 0.89
C ARG A 395 4.48 37.98 1.24
N THR A 396 5.46 37.65 2.09
CA THR A 396 6.44 38.60 2.58
C THR A 396 7.38 39.02 1.46
N LEU A 397 7.92 38.06 0.72
CA LEU A 397 8.86 38.32 -0.36
C LEU A 397 8.18 39.03 -1.53
N THR A 398 6.97 38.62 -1.93
CA THR A 398 6.23 39.29 -3.01
C THR A 398 5.78 40.69 -2.60
N PHE A 399 5.45 40.93 -1.32
CA PHE A 399 5.18 42.28 -0.85
C PHE A 399 6.45 43.15 -0.90
N ALA A 400 7.59 42.61 -0.48
CA ALA A 400 8.86 43.32 -0.56
C ALA A 400 9.21 43.68 -2.02
N GLU A 401 9.20 42.69 -2.92
CA GLU A 401 9.47 42.84 -4.35
C GLU A 401 8.61 43.92 -5.03
N LYS A 402 7.32 44.00 -4.69
CA LYS A 402 6.40 44.93 -5.35
C LYS A 402 6.45 46.38 -4.84
N ASN A 403 6.93 46.59 -3.61
CA ASN A 403 6.76 47.88 -2.93
C ASN A 403 8.08 48.56 -2.57
N TYR A 404 9.22 47.88 -2.68
CA TYR A 404 10.52 48.43 -2.29
C TYR A 404 11.61 48.06 -3.30
N ASP A 405 12.38 49.06 -3.75
CA ASP A 405 13.56 48.83 -4.59
C ASP A 405 14.70 48.17 -3.79
N SER A 406 14.89 48.57 -2.54
CA SER A 406 15.85 47.97 -1.59
C SER A 406 15.32 48.08 -0.16
N LEU A 407 15.76 47.15 0.69
CA LEU A 407 15.49 47.14 2.13
C LEU A 407 16.81 47.26 2.91
N ASP A 408 17.08 48.47 3.41
CA ASP A 408 18.39 48.80 4.03
C ASP A 408 18.36 48.83 5.56
N GLU A 409 17.20 49.04 6.16
CA GLU A 409 16.99 49.06 7.62
C GLU A 409 16.15 47.87 8.05
N CYS A 410 16.30 47.43 9.30
CA CYS A 410 15.61 46.26 9.85
C CYS A 410 15.14 46.58 11.28
N ALA A 411 13.84 46.46 11.53
CA ALA A 411 13.21 46.70 12.82
C ALA A 411 13.42 45.49 13.74
N ILE A 412 14.65 45.30 14.22
CA ILE A 412 15.03 44.13 15.03
C ILE A 412 14.28 44.16 16.38
N GLU A 413 13.35 43.23 16.55
CA GLU A 413 12.58 43.06 17.79
C GLU A 413 13.26 42.06 18.75
N GLY A 414 14.04 42.58 19.71
CA GLY A 414 14.91 41.76 20.57
C GLY A 414 14.20 40.59 21.28
N ALA A 415 12.96 40.77 21.74
CA ALA A 415 12.19 39.72 22.39
C ALA A 415 11.80 38.58 21.42
N LEU A 416 11.39 38.93 20.19
CA LEU A 416 11.04 37.95 19.17
C LEU A 416 12.29 37.23 18.64
N VAL A 417 13.38 37.96 18.44
CA VAL A 417 14.68 37.40 18.05
C VAL A 417 15.15 36.36 19.07
N LYS A 418 15.11 36.68 20.36
CA LYS A 418 15.47 35.72 21.41
C LYS A 418 14.64 34.44 21.33
N LYS A 419 13.31 34.57 21.21
CA LYS A 419 12.41 33.42 21.08
C LYS A 419 12.71 32.56 19.84
N MET A 420 12.98 33.19 18.69
CA MET A 420 13.32 32.47 17.46
C MET A 420 14.69 31.79 17.53
N ASN A 421 15.67 32.40 18.21
CA ASN A 421 16.98 31.79 18.45
C ASN A 421 16.87 30.57 19.38
N ASP A 422 16.05 30.65 20.44
CA ASP A 422 15.79 29.50 21.32
C ASP A 422 15.14 28.34 20.56
N LEU A 423 14.19 28.63 19.66
CA LEU A 423 13.57 27.63 18.78
C LEU A 423 14.59 27.06 17.77
N THR A 424 15.47 27.91 17.24
CA THR A 424 16.54 27.52 16.30
C THR A 424 17.50 26.53 16.96
N GLU A 425 17.98 26.80 18.17
CA GLU A 425 18.89 25.88 18.86
C GLU A 425 18.23 24.53 19.20
N LYS A 426 16.95 24.54 19.61
CA LYS A 426 16.19 23.29 19.79
C LYS A 426 15.99 22.54 18.48
N THR A 427 15.75 23.25 17.37
CA THR A 427 15.62 22.65 16.04
C THR A 427 16.91 21.92 15.64
N LYS A 428 18.07 22.52 15.93
CA LYS A 428 19.39 21.90 15.72
C LYS A 428 19.55 20.61 16.51
N GLU A 429 19.13 20.59 17.77
CA GLU A 429 19.15 19.41 18.62
C GLU A 429 18.27 18.30 18.04
N TYR A 430 17.03 18.62 17.67
CA TYR A 430 16.10 17.65 17.11
C TYR A 430 16.57 17.02 15.79
N TYR A 431 17.18 17.80 14.89
CA TYR A 431 17.81 17.22 13.71
C TYR A 431 18.98 16.28 14.07
N ARG A 432 19.80 16.63 15.07
CA ARG A 432 20.92 15.77 15.54
C ARG A 432 20.43 14.46 16.13
N THR A 433 19.29 14.46 16.80
CA THR A 433 18.71 13.27 17.43
C THR A 433 17.70 12.55 16.55
N PHE A 434 17.58 12.92 15.27
CA PHE A 434 16.65 12.33 14.30
C PHE A 434 15.15 12.56 14.58
N ASP A 435 14.80 13.50 15.46
CA ASP A 435 13.41 13.91 15.72
C ASP A 435 12.97 15.00 14.73
N PHE A 436 12.80 14.61 13.47
CA PHE A 436 12.46 15.55 12.40
C PHE A 436 11.07 16.17 12.59
N LYS A 437 10.15 15.44 13.20
CA LYS A 437 8.82 15.92 13.55
C LYS A 437 8.90 17.15 14.46
N SER A 438 9.69 17.09 15.53
CA SER A 438 9.85 18.22 16.44
C SER A 438 10.63 19.37 15.80
N ALA A 439 11.64 19.07 14.97
CA ALA A 439 12.37 20.08 14.20
C ALA A 439 11.43 20.89 13.27
N VAL A 440 10.62 20.20 12.46
CA VAL A 440 9.67 20.86 11.54
C VAL A 440 8.62 21.67 12.30
N LYS A 441 8.12 21.17 13.44
CA LYS A 441 7.17 21.92 14.28
C LYS A 441 7.73 23.25 14.79
N HIS A 442 8.99 23.29 15.20
CA HIS A 442 9.63 24.55 15.62
C HIS A 442 9.82 25.52 14.46
N ILE A 443 10.13 25.01 13.26
CA ILE A 443 10.24 25.85 12.05
C ILE A 443 8.88 26.47 11.72
N LEU A 444 7.79 25.69 11.78
CA LEU A 444 6.42 26.21 11.61
C LEU A 444 6.10 27.31 12.64
N GLN A 445 6.50 27.13 13.90
CA GLN A 445 6.33 28.16 14.94
C GLN A 445 7.12 29.45 14.65
N ILE A 446 8.32 29.36 14.07
CA ILE A 446 9.09 30.54 13.64
C ILE A 446 8.35 31.27 12.52
N ALA A 447 7.81 30.55 11.54
CA ALA A 447 7.00 31.14 10.47
C ALA A 447 5.69 31.74 11.00
N ASP A 448 5.05 31.15 12.02
CA ASP A 448 3.88 31.72 12.69
C ASP A 448 4.20 33.05 13.39
N ILE A 449 5.36 33.15 14.05
CA ILE A 449 5.85 34.41 14.64
C ILE A 449 6.00 35.47 13.56
N GLY A 450 6.62 35.13 12.43
CA GLY A 450 6.77 36.02 11.28
C GLY A 450 5.43 36.46 10.69
N ASN A 451 4.50 35.52 10.48
CA ASN A 451 3.15 35.80 9.99
C ASN A 451 2.39 36.76 10.90
N ALA A 452 2.42 36.51 12.22
CA ALA A 452 1.74 37.36 13.20
C ALA A 452 2.36 38.77 13.23
N TYR A 453 3.68 38.87 13.17
CA TYR A 453 4.36 40.16 13.11
C TYR A 453 4.01 40.93 11.83
N PHE A 454 4.07 40.30 10.66
CA PHE A 454 3.69 40.92 9.38
C PHE A 454 2.24 41.39 9.39
N GLN A 455 1.33 40.60 9.96
CA GLN A 455 -0.08 40.96 10.07
C GLN A 455 -0.32 42.14 11.00
N ASN A 456 0.33 42.16 12.17
CA ASN A 456 0.18 43.23 13.16
C ASN A 456 0.82 44.55 12.71
N ALA A 457 1.90 44.48 11.94
CA ALA A 457 2.56 45.67 11.39
C ALA A 457 1.73 46.34 10.28
N GLU A 458 0.76 45.63 9.68
CA GLU A 458 -0.11 46.11 8.61
C GLU A 458 0.62 46.95 7.52
N PRO A 459 1.72 46.45 6.93
CA PRO A 459 2.61 47.26 6.08
C PRO A 459 1.93 47.80 4.81
N TRP A 460 0.78 47.23 4.42
CA TRP A 460 -0.05 47.73 3.32
C TRP A 460 -0.73 49.07 3.62
N LYS A 461 -0.87 49.48 4.88
CA LYS A 461 -1.46 50.78 5.25
C LYS A 461 -0.49 51.94 5.07
N ASN A 462 0.79 51.76 5.42
CA ASN A 462 1.80 52.83 5.38
C ASN A 462 3.12 52.30 4.79
N LYS A 463 3.15 52.13 3.45
CA LYS A 463 4.28 51.49 2.76
C LYS A 463 5.61 52.24 2.96
N GLU A 464 5.58 53.57 2.93
CA GLU A 464 6.77 54.42 3.03
C GLU A 464 7.52 54.28 4.36
N THR A 465 6.81 54.00 5.46
CA THR A 465 7.40 53.91 6.81
C THR A 465 7.56 52.48 7.32
N SER A 466 7.06 51.49 6.58
CA SER A 466 7.07 50.07 7.02
C SER A 466 8.26 49.25 6.52
N ALA A 467 9.21 49.88 5.81
CA ALA A 467 10.34 49.18 5.17
C ALA A 467 11.15 48.35 6.17
N ALA A 468 11.44 48.89 7.36
CA ALA A 468 12.23 48.20 8.38
C ALA A 468 11.51 46.97 8.95
N GLN A 469 10.19 47.02 9.12
CA GLN A 469 9.36 45.91 9.59
C GLN A 469 9.23 44.83 8.51
N VAL A 470 9.07 45.23 7.24
CA VAL A 470 9.06 44.30 6.11
C VAL A 470 10.41 43.59 6.00
N ASN A 471 11.53 44.30 6.16
CA ASN A 471 12.86 43.70 6.14
C ASN A 471 13.10 42.70 7.28
N PHE A 472 12.54 42.97 8.48
CA PHE A 472 12.57 42.00 9.56
C PHE A 472 11.85 40.70 9.17
N CYS A 473 10.69 40.80 8.51
CA CYS A 473 9.97 39.63 7.98
C CYS A 473 10.76 38.90 6.88
N VAL A 474 11.43 39.63 5.98
CA VAL A 474 12.29 39.06 4.94
C VAL A 474 13.45 38.27 5.57
N ASN A 475 14.08 38.81 6.61
CA ASN A 475 15.10 38.09 7.37
C ASN A 475 14.55 36.83 8.07
N ILE A 476 13.32 36.86 8.59
CA ILE A 476 12.68 35.65 9.13
C ILE A 476 12.44 34.63 8.01
N ALA A 477 11.92 35.04 6.85
CA ALA A 477 11.69 34.14 5.71
C ALA A 477 13.01 33.51 5.21
N ARG A 478 14.09 34.31 5.16
CA ARG A 478 15.45 33.84 4.89
C ARG A 478 15.89 32.78 5.90
N ASN A 479 15.73 33.02 7.20
CA ASN A 479 16.11 32.06 8.24
C ASN A 479 15.26 30.77 8.17
N VAL A 480 13.96 30.88 7.91
CA VAL A 480 13.08 29.72 7.67
C VAL A 480 13.59 28.91 6.48
N SER A 481 14.03 29.55 5.40
CA SER A 481 14.61 28.86 4.24
C SER A 481 15.84 28.03 4.61
N ILE A 482 16.72 28.55 5.48
CA ILE A 482 17.92 27.84 5.97
C ILE A 482 17.50 26.64 6.83
N LEU A 483 16.59 26.85 7.77
CA LEU A 483 16.17 25.82 8.73
C LEU A 483 15.42 24.65 8.07
N ILE A 484 14.60 24.93 7.06
CA ILE A 484 13.77 23.92 6.38
C ILE A 484 14.49 23.25 5.20
N GLN A 485 15.62 23.81 4.74
CA GLN A 485 16.41 23.30 3.61
C GLN A 485 16.72 21.78 3.66
N PRO A 486 16.98 21.15 4.82
CA PRO A 486 17.16 19.70 4.87
C PRO A 486 15.93 18.91 4.41
N VAL A 487 14.74 19.43 4.68
CA VAL A 487 13.45 18.82 4.32
C VAL A 487 13.00 19.27 2.92
N LEU A 488 13.09 20.58 2.65
CA LEU A 488 12.60 21.25 1.44
C LEU A 488 13.75 22.00 0.71
N PRO A 489 14.66 21.29 0.04
CA PRO A 489 15.81 21.90 -0.62
C PRO A 489 15.47 22.80 -1.82
N GLU A 490 14.46 22.48 -2.63
CA GLU A 490 14.03 23.33 -3.75
C GLU A 490 13.28 24.57 -3.25
N PHE A 491 12.38 24.42 -2.27
CA PHE A 491 11.73 25.57 -1.61
C PHE A 491 12.78 26.55 -1.08
N ALA A 492 13.77 26.05 -0.34
CA ALA A 492 14.83 26.87 0.23
C ALA A 492 15.63 27.59 -0.87
N THR A 493 15.97 26.86 -1.95
CA THR A 493 16.69 27.42 -3.11
C THR A 493 15.88 28.55 -3.77
N LYS A 494 14.57 28.36 -3.96
CA LYS A 494 13.67 29.39 -4.54
C LYS A 494 13.64 30.66 -3.68
N VAL A 495 13.55 30.51 -2.35
CA VAL A 495 13.57 31.65 -1.42
C VAL A 495 14.93 32.36 -1.45
N GLN A 496 16.03 31.62 -1.38
CA GLN A 496 17.38 32.19 -1.39
C GLN A 496 17.68 32.91 -2.71
N HIS A 497 17.28 32.35 -3.85
CA HIS A 497 17.41 33.00 -5.15
C HIS A 497 16.63 34.31 -5.25
N ALA A 498 15.42 34.39 -4.67
CA ALA A 498 14.67 35.64 -4.60
C ALA A 498 15.42 36.72 -3.78
N LEU A 499 16.33 36.32 -2.89
CA LEU A 499 17.17 37.23 -2.09
C LEU A 499 18.58 37.43 -2.68
N SER A 500 18.84 36.94 -3.90
CA SER A 500 20.16 36.92 -4.54
C SER A 500 21.24 36.20 -3.73
N GLU A 501 20.84 35.26 -2.87
CA GLU A 501 21.73 34.44 -2.06
C GLU A 501 21.75 32.99 -2.54
N LYS A 502 22.82 32.28 -2.17
CA LYS A 502 22.99 30.85 -2.45
C LYS A 502 23.90 30.21 -1.42
N ASN A 503 23.76 28.91 -1.22
CA ASN A 503 24.63 28.10 -0.35
C ASN A 503 24.70 28.61 1.09
N LEU A 504 23.59 29.11 1.63
CA LEU A 504 23.53 29.54 3.02
C LEU A 504 23.76 28.34 3.97
N LEU A 505 24.51 28.59 5.03
CA LEU A 505 24.84 27.65 6.09
C LEU A 505 24.08 27.99 7.38
N TRP A 506 24.06 27.06 8.33
CA TRP A 506 23.42 27.28 9.63
C TRP A 506 23.94 28.52 10.34
N LYS A 507 25.25 28.81 10.21
CA LYS A 507 25.90 29.98 10.81
C LYS A 507 25.42 31.31 10.24
N ASP A 508 24.76 31.29 9.08
CA ASP A 508 24.30 32.49 8.39
C ASP A 508 22.91 32.91 8.88
N ILE A 509 22.26 32.14 9.76
CA ILE A 509 21.01 32.53 10.42
C ILE A 509 21.22 33.84 11.18
N GLY A 510 20.40 34.84 10.88
CA GLY A 510 20.54 36.17 11.44
C GLY A 510 19.50 37.15 10.92
N PHE A 511 19.56 38.40 11.37
CA PHE A 511 18.60 39.45 11.03
C PHE A 511 19.27 40.65 10.36
N THR A 512 20.34 40.39 9.59
CA THR A 512 21.23 41.39 9.01
C THR A 512 21.19 41.46 7.49
N TRP A 513 20.35 40.66 6.83
CA TRP A 513 20.19 40.74 5.38
C TRP A 513 19.61 42.09 4.98
N LYS A 514 20.15 42.62 3.87
CA LYS A 514 19.76 43.88 3.24
C LYS A 514 19.86 43.73 1.73
N GLY A 515 19.01 44.46 1.01
CA GLY A 515 19.06 44.54 -0.45
C GLY A 515 17.69 44.43 -1.12
N SER A 516 17.72 44.19 -2.42
CA SER A 516 16.52 44.07 -3.26
C SER A 516 16.01 42.63 -3.30
N VAL A 517 14.69 42.47 -3.20
CA VAL A 517 14.03 41.17 -3.42
C VAL A 517 13.71 41.03 -4.91
N GLY A 518 14.28 40.02 -5.54
CA GLY A 518 14.02 39.64 -6.92
C GLY A 518 12.68 38.93 -7.09
N LYS A 519 12.38 38.52 -8.33
CA LYS A 519 11.13 37.84 -8.69
C LYS A 519 10.92 36.58 -7.85
N VAL A 520 9.79 36.50 -7.17
CA VAL A 520 9.42 35.37 -6.31
C VAL A 520 8.64 34.32 -7.10
N PRO A 521 9.17 33.09 -7.29
CA PRO A 521 8.44 32.03 -7.98
C PRO A 521 7.37 31.41 -7.07
N LEU A 522 6.52 30.54 -7.64
CA LEU A 522 5.64 29.68 -6.84
C LEU A 522 6.49 28.78 -5.93
N LEU A 523 6.29 28.90 -4.61
CA LEU A 523 7.11 28.20 -3.63
C LEU A 523 6.59 26.78 -3.33
N VAL A 524 5.27 26.60 -3.22
CA VAL A 524 4.62 25.33 -2.89
C VAL A 524 3.44 25.11 -3.84
N GLU A 525 3.35 23.93 -4.43
CA GLU A 525 2.22 23.52 -5.26
C GLU A 525 1.09 22.95 -4.40
N LYS A 526 -0.15 23.32 -4.73
CA LYS A 526 -1.34 22.85 -4.03
C LYS A 526 -1.68 21.42 -4.46
N VAL A 527 -2.02 20.58 -3.49
CA VAL A 527 -2.57 19.24 -3.74
C VAL A 527 -4.07 19.35 -4.01
N GLU A 528 -4.48 19.24 -5.27
CA GLU A 528 -5.89 19.34 -5.67
C GLU A 528 -6.62 18.01 -5.54
N ASN A 529 -6.02 16.95 -6.09
CA ASN A 529 -6.62 15.62 -6.14
C ASN A 529 -5.88 14.67 -5.19
N VAL A 530 -6.64 13.80 -4.54
CA VAL A 530 -6.13 12.60 -3.88
C VAL A 530 -6.42 11.41 -4.79
N PRO A 531 -5.54 10.40 -4.92
CA PRO A 531 -5.90 9.19 -5.61
C PRO A 531 -7.14 8.59 -4.97
N GLY A 532 -8.27 8.63 -5.69
CA GLY A 532 -9.44 7.81 -5.37
C GLY A 532 -9.05 6.34 -5.47
N ARG A 533 -9.89 5.43 -4.95
CA ARG A 533 -9.67 3.97 -5.15
C ARG A 533 -9.52 3.60 -6.64
N ASP A 534 -10.06 4.44 -7.54
CA ASP A 534 -9.99 4.29 -8.99
C ASP A 534 -8.71 4.81 -9.66
N LEU A 535 -7.88 5.62 -8.98
CA LEU A 535 -6.64 6.19 -9.54
C LEU A 535 -5.42 5.27 -9.37
N ILE A 536 -5.57 4.11 -8.73
CA ILE A 536 -4.45 3.24 -8.33
C ILE A 536 -4.15 2.13 -9.36
N VAL A 537 -4.65 2.31 -10.58
CA VAL A 537 -4.39 1.41 -11.72
C VAL A 537 -4.04 2.21 -12.98
N GLU A 538 -3.17 3.21 -12.86
CA GLU A 538 -2.60 3.89 -14.03
C GLU A 538 -1.50 3.02 -14.67
N ASN A 539 -1.94 1.98 -15.36
CA ASN A 539 -1.34 1.53 -16.62
C ASN A 539 -2.38 0.87 -17.55
N ILE A 540 -3.66 1.21 -17.39
CA ILE A 540 -4.73 0.78 -18.28
C ILE A 540 -5.18 2.03 -19.04
N LYS A 541 -4.95 2.06 -20.36
CA LYS A 541 -5.60 3.03 -21.24
C LYS A 541 -7.10 3.05 -20.94
N ASP A 542 -7.63 4.23 -20.61
CA ASP A 542 -9.03 4.49 -20.30
C ASP A 542 -9.99 3.75 -21.23
N VAL A 543 -10.73 2.81 -20.65
CA VAL A 543 -11.96 2.27 -21.23
C VAL A 543 -12.95 2.09 -20.09
N ASN A 544 -13.51 3.16 -19.53
CA ASN A 544 -14.51 3.02 -18.48
C ASN A 544 -15.82 2.47 -19.07
N VAL A 545 -16.20 1.28 -18.63
CA VAL A 545 -17.46 0.63 -19.01
C VAL A 545 -18.54 1.02 -18.00
N GLU A 546 -19.68 1.51 -18.49
CA GLU A 546 -20.87 1.77 -17.68
C GLU A 546 -22.01 0.84 -18.09
N TYR A 547 -22.93 0.55 -17.17
CA TYR A 547 -24.15 -0.20 -17.49
C TYR A 547 -25.37 0.25 -16.67
N SER A 548 -26.56 -0.06 -17.19
CA SER A 548 -27.83 0.06 -16.46
C SER A 548 -28.76 -1.09 -16.80
N VAL A 549 -29.69 -1.35 -15.88
CA VAL A 549 -30.75 -2.35 -16.03
C VAL A 549 -32.08 -1.62 -15.86
N SER A 550 -33.02 -1.81 -16.80
CA SER A 550 -34.35 -1.22 -16.69
C SER A 550 -35.17 -1.89 -15.59
N SER A 551 -36.08 -1.15 -14.97
CA SER A 551 -37.03 -1.68 -13.98
C SER A 551 -37.83 -2.86 -14.53
N SER A 552 -38.26 -2.78 -15.80
CA SER A 552 -38.97 -3.87 -16.49
C SER A 552 -38.18 -5.18 -16.56
N VAL A 553 -36.84 -5.13 -16.62
CA VAL A 553 -36.00 -6.33 -16.58
C VAL A 553 -35.82 -6.82 -15.14
N GLN A 554 -35.70 -5.90 -14.18
CA GLN A 554 -35.62 -6.23 -12.75
C GLN A 554 -36.92 -6.92 -12.25
N ASP A 555 -38.08 -6.48 -12.73
CA ASP A 555 -39.40 -7.04 -12.40
C ASP A 555 -39.58 -8.49 -12.90
N LEU A 556 -38.82 -8.88 -13.94
CA LEU A 556 -38.75 -10.27 -14.39
C LEU A 556 -37.91 -11.16 -13.47
N GLY A 557 -37.26 -10.59 -12.45
CA GLY A 557 -36.35 -11.29 -11.55
C GLY A 557 -34.97 -11.57 -12.15
N VAL A 558 -34.59 -10.82 -13.20
CA VAL A 558 -33.26 -10.90 -13.83
C VAL A 558 -32.27 -10.08 -13.01
N LYS A 559 -31.15 -10.71 -12.65
CA LYS A 559 -30.01 -10.06 -11.98
C LYS A 559 -28.86 -9.89 -12.95
N VAL A 560 -28.21 -8.74 -12.99
CA VAL A 560 -27.09 -8.49 -13.90
C VAL A 560 -25.81 -8.23 -13.12
N ARG A 561 -24.69 -8.74 -13.60
CA ARG A 561 -23.36 -8.25 -13.21
C ARG A 561 -22.58 -7.95 -14.47
N VAL A 562 -21.80 -6.89 -14.44
CA VAL A 562 -20.87 -6.56 -15.52
C VAL A 562 -19.48 -6.45 -14.92
N ALA A 563 -18.46 -6.88 -15.63
CA ALA A 563 -17.07 -6.64 -15.28
C ALA A 563 -16.31 -6.17 -16.52
N GLN A 564 -15.44 -5.20 -16.32
CA GLN A 564 -14.47 -4.78 -17.32
C GLN A 564 -13.19 -5.59 -17.13
N ILE A 565 -12.63 -6.12 -18.21
CA ILE A 565 -11.35 -6.84 -18.20
C ILE A 565 -10.45 -6.22 -19.27
N THR A 566 -9.24 -5.81 -18.91
CA THR A 566 -8.33 -5.06 -19.79
C THR A 566 -6.94 -5.68 -19.86
N GLY A 567 -6.24 -5.41 -20.96
CA GLY A 567 -4.86 -5.88 -21.16
C GLY A 567 -4.73 -7.38 -21.42
N LEU A 568 -5.75 -7.99 -22.04
CA LEU A 568 -5.77 -9.40 -22.37
C LEU A 568 -4.88 -9.76 -23.57
N LYS A 569 -4.23 -10.92 -23.49
CA LYS A 569 -3.56 -11.61 -24.60
C LYS A 569 -4.32 -12.90 -24.90
N ILE A 570 -5.36 -12.78 -25.70
CA ILE A 570 -6.27 -13.89 -26.02
C ILE A 570 -5.60 -14.86 -26.99
N LYS A 571 -5.72 -16.15 -26.70
CA LYS A 571 -5.23 -17.24 -27.55
C LYS A 571 -6.40 -18.05 -28.09
N LYS A 572 -6.23 -18.64 -29.28
CA LYS A 572 -7.21 -19.57 -29.87
C LYS A 572 -7.43 -20.85 -29.04
N LYS A 573 -6.40 -21.32 -28.32
CA LYS A 573 -6.44 -22.56 -27.53
C LYS A 573 -5.42 -22.54 -26.39
N HIS A 574 -5.71 -23.27 -25.32
CA HIS A 574 -4.77 -23.51 -24.21
C HIS A 574 -4.97 -24.91 -23.60
N GLU A 575 -3.90 -25.69 -23.45
CA GLU A 575 -3.97 -27.09 -23.02
C GLU A 575 -4.66 -27.28 -21.65
N ARG A 576 -4.31 -26.45 -20.66
CA ARG A 576 -4.97 -26.49 -19.34
C ARG A 576 -6.47 -26.18 -19.39
N ILE A 577 -6.91 -25.31 -20.31
CA ILE A 577 -8.34 -24.99 -20.48
C ILE A 577 -9.05 -26.18 -21.12
N GLU A 578 -8.43 -26.86 -22.09
CA GLU A 578 -8.96 -28.12 -22.62
C GLU A 578 -9.12 -29.20 -21.55
N LYS A 579 -8.16 -29.29 -20.62
CA LYS A 579 -8.27 -30.21 -19.48
C LYS A 579 -9.47 -29.86 -18.59
N LEU A 580 -9.66 -28.58 -18.25
CA LEU A 580 -10.82 -28.11 -17.49
C LEU A 580 -12.15 -28.43 -18.19
N LYS A 581 -12.22 -28.29 -19.53
CA LYS A 581 -13.40 -28.68 -20.32
C LYS A 581 -13.66 -30.19 -20.23
N LYS A 582 -12.63 -31.03 -20.34
CA LYS A 582 -12.75 -32.49 -20.20
C LYS A 582 -13.17 -32.92 -18.78
N GLU A 583 -12.64 -32.26 -17.76
CA GLU A 583 -13.04 -32.52 -16.36
C GLU A 583 -14.49 -32.16 -16.10
N LEU A 584 -14.97 -31.05 -16.66
CA LEU A 584 -16.37 -30.66 -16.59
C LEU A 584 -17.28 -31.69 -17.26
N GLN A 585 -16.87 -32.22 -18.42
CA GLN A 585 -17.60 -33.27 -19.15
C GLN A 585 -17.69 -34.58 -18.36
N LYS A 586 -16.65 -34.96 -17.63
CA LYS A 586 -16.65 -36.19 -16.80
C LYS A 586 -17.56 -36.08 -15.58
N ASN A 587 -17.78 -34.87 -15.08
CA ASN A 587 -18.58 -34.60 -13.88
C ASN A 587 -20.03 -34.21 -14.22
N MET A 588 -20.67 -34.93 -15.14
CA MET A 588 -22.04 -34.67 -15.60
C MET A 588 -23.13 -34.77 -14.52
N LYS A 589 -22.84 -35.32 -13.33
CA LYS A 589 -23.76 -35.31 -12.18
C LYS A 589 -24.05 -33.89 -11.64
N LEU A 590 -23.35 -32.85 -12.12
CA LEU A 590 -23.54 -31.44 -11.70
C LEU A 590 -24.88 -30.80 -12.13
N PHE A 591 -25.74 -31.46 -12.90
CA PHE A 591 -26.97 -30.87 -13.44
C PHE A 591 -28.20 -30.98 -12.52
N GLU A 592 -28.03 -31.28 -11.24
CA GLU A 592 -29.12 -31.34 -10.24
C GLU A 592 -29.79 -29.99 -9.95
N LYS A 593 -29.30 -28.88 -10.51
CA LYS A 593 -29.89 -27.54 -10.36
C LYS A 593 -31.05 -27.27 -11.32
N GLN A 594 -31.94 -28.25 -11.49
CA GLN A 594 -33.07 -28.17 -12.42
C GLN A 594 -33.96 -26.94 -12.16
N ILE A 595 -34.13 -26.57 -10.88
CA ILE A 595 -34.90 -25.40 -10.43
C ILE A 595 -34.34 -24.08 -11.00
N ILE A 596 -33.01 -23.93 -11.12
CA ILE A 596 -32.40 -22.69 -11.67
C ILE A 596 -32.66 -22.59 -13.17
N LEU A 597 -32.53 -23.71 -13.89
CA LEU A 597 -32.74 -23.76 -15.35
C LEU A 597 -34.21 -23.55 -15.71
N GLU A 598 -35.13 -24.14 -14.95
CA GLU A 598 -36.58 -23.95 -15.12
C GLU A 598 -37.00 -22.48 -14.92
N GLU A 599 -36.33 -21.75 -14.02
CA GLU A 599 -36.63 -20.34 -13.79
C GLU A 599 -36.25 -19.46 -15.00
N TYR A 600 -35.15 -19.76 -15.70
CA TYR A 600 -34.85 -19.08 -16.98
C TYR A 600 -35.94 -19.34 -18.03
N THR A 601 -36.42 -20.58 -18.14
CA THR A 601 -37.54 -20.90 -19.04
C THR A 601 -38.83 -20.14 -18.68
N LYS A 602 -39.09 -19.87 -17.40
CA LYS A 602 -40.22 -19.03 -17.00
C LYS A 602 -40.04 -17.57 -17.39
N ILE A 603 -38.81 -17.04 -17.28
CA ILE A 603 -38.50 -15.68 -17.73
C ILE A 603 -38.73 -15.59 -19.25
N ASP A 604 -38.19 -16.54 -20.02
CA ASP A 604 -38.38 -16.60 -21.47
C ASP A 604 -39.87 -16.64 -21.84
N LYS A 605 -40.70 -17.44 -21.14
CA LYS A 605 -42.17 -17.51 -21.35
C LYS A 605 -42.92 -16.23 -20.99
N LYS A 606 -42.40 -15.42 -20.06
CA LYS A 606 -42.97 -14.10 -19.71
C LYS A 606 -42.60 -13.03 -20.72
N THR A 607 -41.59 -13.29 -21.54
CA THR A 607 -41.18 -12.46 -22.68
C THR A 607 -41.78 -13.00 -23.98
N VAL A 608 -41.58 -12.31 -25.10
CA VAL A 608 -42.04 -12.76 -26.43
C VAL A 608 -41.17 -13.88 -27.06
N VAL A 609 -40.25 -14.46 -26.27
CA VAL A 609 -39.29 -15.47 -26.70
C VAL A 609 -39.92 -16.87 -26.60
N ASP A 610 -39.83 -17.65 -27.68
CA ASP A 610 -40.14 -19.08 -27.63
C ASP A 610 -38.96 -19.83 -26.97
N PRO A 611 -39.11 -20.34 -25.74
CA PRO A 611 -38.01 -20.96 -24.99
C PRO A 611 -37.54 -22.29 -25.59
N ILE A 612 -38.33 -22.89 -26.49
CA ILE A 612 -37.97 -24.14 -27.17
C ILE A 612 -37.07 -23.82 -28.37
N LYS A 613 -37.43 -22.80 -29.15
CA LYS A 613 -36.66 -22.38 -30.34
C LYS A 613 -35.43 -21.56 -29.98
N HIS A 614 -35.50 -20.76 -28.92
CA HIS A 614 -34.45 -19.85 -28.49
C HIS A 614 -34.19 -19.96 -26.98
N PRO A 615 -33.72 -21.14 -26.50
CA PRO A 615 -33.42 -21.31 -25.10
C PRO A 615 -32.32 -20.35 -24.64
N ASN A 616 -32.38 -19.98 -23.37
CA ASN A 616 -31.31 -19.25 -22.68
C ASN A 616 -29.92 -19.82 -22.97
N SER A 617 -28.90 -18.96 -23.11
CA SER A 617 -27.56 -19.37 -23.55
C SER A 617 -26.93 -20.47 -22.69
N VAL A 618 -27.15 -20.47 -21.37
CA VAL A 618 -26.62 -21.52 -20.48
C VAL A 618 -27.36 -22.86 -20.66
N ILE A 619 -28.67 -22.83 -20.94
CA ILE A 619 -29.46 -24.03 -21.24
C ILE A 619 -28.98 -24.63 -22.56
N ASN A 620 -28.79 -23.79 -23.59
CA ASN A 620 -28.26 -24.20 -24.88
C ASN A 620 -26.87 -24.84 -24.75
N LEU A 621 -25.99 -24.26 -23.94
CA LEU A 621 -24.65 -24.78 -23.70
C LEU A 621 -24.67 -26.15 -22.98
N ILE A 622 -25.58 -26.33 -22.03
CA ILE A 622 -25.78 -27.62 -21.34
C ILE A 622 -26.34 -28.68 -22.30
N ASN A 623 -27.33 -28.33 -23.12
CA ASN A 623 -27.89 -29.25 -24.12
C ASN A 623 -26.83 -29.66 -25.15
N LEU A 624 -26.00 -28.72 -25.59
CA LEU A 624 -24.88 -29.00 -26.49
C LEU A 624 -23.88 -30.02 -25.89
N ILE A 625 -23.59 -29.93 -24.58
CA ILE A 625 -22.76 -30.91 -23.89
C ILE A 625 -23.47 -32.28 -23.83
N LYS A 626 -24.77 -32.32 -23.54
CA LYS A 626 -25.56 -33.56 -23.50
C LYS A 626 -25.61 -34.26 -24.86
N GLU A 627 -25.77 -33.50 -25.94
CA GLU A 627 -25.89 -34.03 -27.31
C GLU A 627 -24.53 -34.40 -27.92
N LYS A 628 -23.53 -33.52 -27.79
CA LYS A 628 -22.23 -33.66 -28.50
C LYS A 628 -21.10 -34.14 -27.61
N GLY A 629 -21.33 -34.29 -26.30
CA GLY A 629 -20.34 -34.74 -25.32
C GLY A 629 -19.21 -33.74 -25.05
N LYS A 630 -19.25 -32.52 -25.59
CA LYS A 630 -18.18 -31.54 -25.44
C LYS A 630 -18.64 -30.09 -25.49
N LEU A 631 -17.88 -29.24 -24.80
CA LEU A 631 -17.96 -27.78 -24.94
C LEU A 631 -17.32 -27.34 -26.27
N PRO A 632 -17.78 -26.22 -26.87
CA PRO A 632 -17.12 -25.65 -28.04
C PRO A 632 -15.68 -25.20 -27.70
N GLN A 633 -14.86 -25.09 -28.74
CA GLN A 633 -13.53 -24.48 -28.66
C GLN A 633 -13.57 -23.22 -29.53
N ILE A 634 -13.58 -22.05 -28.89
CA ILE A 634 -13.66 -20.75 -29.58
C ILE A 634 -12.35 -20.01 -29.41
N ASN A 635 -12.12 -19.49 -28.20
CA ASN A 635 -10.86 -18.91 -27.77
C ASN A 635 -10.78 -19.00 -26.24
N THR A 636 -9.61 -18.71 -25.70
CA THR A 636 -9.31 -18.85 -24.27
C THR A 636 -10.18 -17.99 -23.36
N VAL A 637 -10.73 -16.86 -23.79
CA VAL A 637 -11.67 -16.08 -22.97
C VAL A 637 -13.07 -16.69 -23.00
N VAL A 638 -13.54 -17.01 -24.21
CA VAL A 638 -14.87 -17.60 -24.44
C VAL A 638 -15.02 -18.96 -23.77
N ASP A 639 -14.01 -19.80 -23.91
CA ASP A 639 -13.99 -21.12 -23.31
C ASP A 639 -14.05 -21.05 -21.77
N LEU A 640 -13.41 -20.05 -21.16
CA LEU A 640 -13.37 -19.90 -19.70
C LEU A 640 -14.70 -19.42 -19.13
N TYR A 641 -15.33 -18.39 -19.70
CA TYR A 641 -16.64 -17.97 -19.22
C TYR A 641 -17.69 -19.07 -19.47
N ASN A 642 -17.58 -19.85 -20.55
CA ASN A 642 -18.47 -21.00 -20.80
C ASN A 642 -18.33 -22.07 -19.72
N ILE A 643 -17.11 -22.38 -19.28
CA ILE A 643 -16.88 -23.31 -18.16
C ILE A 643 -17.55 -22.80 -16.89
N ILE A 644 -17.39 -21.52 -16.55
CA ILE A 644 -18.00 -20.93 -15.36
C ILE A 644 -19.52 -20.88 -15.49
N SER A 645 -20.04 -20.53 -16.66
CA SER A 645 -21.48 -20.50 -16.95
C SER A 645 -22.12 -21.85 -16.68
N VAL A 646 -21.54 -22.94 -17.19
CA VAL A 646 -22.05 -24.30 -16.94
C VAL A 646 -21.93 -24.70 -15.47
N LYS A 647 -20.81 -24.41 -14.79
CA LYS A 647 -20.62 -24.77 -13.36
C LYS A 647 -21.57 -24.04 -12.43
N SER A 648 -21.85 -22.78 -12.72
CA SER A 648 -22.68 -21.90 -11.89
C SER A 648 -24.16 -21.97 -12.25
N CYS A 649 -24.49 -22.43 -13.47
CA CYS A 649 -25.80 -22.28 -14.11
C CYS A 649 -26.20 -20.81 -14.30
N ILE A 650 -25.23 -19.93 -14.57
CA ILE A 650 -25.43 -18.49 -14.81
C ILE A 650 -25.09 -18.20 -16.27
N SER A 651 -25.96 -17.48 -16.97
CA SER A 651 -25.69 -17.03 -18.35
C SER A 651 -24.59 -15.98 -18.35
N MET A 652 -23.57 -16.14 -19.21
CA MET A 652 -22.45 -15.19 -19.31
C MET A 652 -22.07 -14.95 -20.78
N ALA A 653 -21.59 -13.76 -21.09
CA ALA A 653 -21.07 -13.38 -22.40
C ALA A 653 -19.98 -12.32 -22.28
N THR A 654 -19.03 -12.28 -23.23
CA THR A 654 -18.01 -11.22 -23.31
C THR A 654 -18.17 -10.36 -24.55
N HIS A 655 -17.97 -9.05 -24.43
CA HIS A 655 -18.06 -8.10 -25.54
C HIS A 655 -16.74 -7.35 -25.72
N ASP A 656 -16.23 -7.28 -26.94
CA ASP A 656 -15.03 -6.50 -27.26
C ASP A 656 -15.31 -5.01 -27.06
N LEU A 657 -14.63 -4.40 -26.09
CA LEU A 657 -14.89 -3.03 -25.68
C LEU A 657 -14.49 -2.00 -26.74
N SER A 658 -13.60 -2.36 -27.67
CA SER A 658 -13.31 -1.48 -28.81
C SER A 658 -14.50 -1.33 -29.77
N LYS A 659 -15.51 -2.20 -29.66
CA LYS A 659 -16.70 -2.26 -30.52
C LYS A 659 -17.99 -1.88 -29.79
N VAL A 660 -17.91 -1.55 -28.50
CA VAL A 660 -19.03 -1.11 -27.66
C VAL A 660 -19.03 0.41 -27.56
N GLU A 661 -20.16 1.05 -27.84
CA GLU A 661 -20.26 2.51 -27.81
C GLU A 661 -21.13 3.02 -26.67
N GLY A 662 -20.50 3.64 -25.67
CA GLY A 662 -21.20 4.19 -24.50
C GLY A 662 -21.67 3.11 -23.53
N LYS A 663 -22.76 3.39 -22.82
CA LYS A 663 -23.29 2.56 -21.73
C LYS A 663 -23.96 1.28 -22.25
N ILE A 664 -23.75 0.17 -21.56
CA ILE A 664 -24.48 -1.09 -21.78
C ILE A 664 -25.84 -1.00 -21.08
N ASN A 665 -26.92 -0.93 -21.86
CA ASN A 665 -28.29 -0.85 -21.36
C ASN A 665 -28.96 -2.21 -21.48
N VAL A 666 -29.28 -2.84 -20.36
CA VAL A 666 -30.10 -4.06 -20.29
C VAL A 666 -31.57 -3.63 -20.18
N ARG A 667 -32.35 -3.94 -21.21
CA ARG A 667 -33.76 -3.53 -21.31
C ARG A 667 -34.58 -4.54 -22.13
N LEU A 668 -35.89 -4.31 -22.23
CA LEU A 668 -36.73 -5.00 -23.20
C LEU A 668 -36.52 -4.40 -24.60
N SER A 669 -36.61 -5.24 -25.62
CA SER A 669 -36.59 -4.81 -27.03
C SER A 669 -37.84 -4.00 -27.36
N GLU A 670 -37.67 -3.05 -28.27
CA GLU A 670 -38.74 -2.22 -28.83
C GLU A 670 -39.17 -2.76 -30.20
N GLU A 671 -40.23 -2.20 -30.78
CA GLU A 671 -40.62 -2.55 -32.15
C GLU A 671 -39.54 -2.10 -33.15
N ASP A 672 -39.39 -2.85 -34.24
CA ASP A 672 -38.45 -2.56 -35.33
C ASP A 672 -36.94 -2.60 -34.99
N GLU A 673 -36.55 -3.14 -33.84
CA GLU A 673 -35.13 -3.39 -33.55
C GLU A 673 -34.59 -4.64 -34.28
N HIS A 674 -33.36 -4.54 -34.77
CA HIS A 674 -32.69 -5.60 -35.52
C HIS A 674 -31.51 -6.21 -34.73
N PHE A 675 -31.48 -7.54 -34.65
CA PHE A 675 -30.39 -8.32 -34.05
C PHE A 675 -29.55 -8.98 -35.15
N LEU A 676 -28.23 -8.78 -35.12
CA LEU A 676 -27.32 -9.42 -36.05
C LEU A 676 -26.77 -10.74 -35.50
N SER A 677 -27.26 -11.85 -36.03
CA SER A 677 -26.80 -13.19 -35.67
C SER A 677 -25.36 -13.46 -36.09
N LEU A 678 -24.71 -14.45 -35.45
CA LEU A 678 -23.29 -14.77 -35.68
C LEU A 678 -22.97 -15.16 -37.14
N ASP A 679 -23.93 -15.75 -37.85
CA ASP A 679 -23.85 -16.05 -39.29
C ASP A 679 -23.90 -14.80 -40.18
N GLY A 680 -24.40 -13.67 -39.66
CA GLY A 680 -24.57 -12.42 -40.39
C GLY A 680 -26.01 -12.16 -40.83
N THR A 681 -26.96 -13.01 -40.46
CA THR A 681 -28.39 -12.79 -40.72
C THR A 681 -28.93 -11.69 -39.80
N SER A 682 -29.62 -10.69 -40.38
CA SER A 682 -30.35 -9.68 -39.62
C SER A 682 -31.75 -10.20 -39.28
N GLU A 683 -32.03 -10.33 -37.99
CA GLU A 683 -33.31 -10.80 -37.46
C GLU A 683 -34.08 -9.61 -36.86
N LYS A 684 -35.32 -9.40 -37.31
CA LYS A 684 -36.21 -8.41 -36.69
C LYS A 684 -36.74 -8.96 -35.37
N LEU A 685 -36.52 -8.25 -34.27
CA LEU A 685 -37.00 -8.65 -32.94
C LEU A 685 -38.46 -8.23 -32.74
N LYS A 686 -39.19 -9.02 -31.94
CA LYS A 686 -40.49 -8.61 -31.40
C LYS A 686 -40.25 -7.76 -30.16
N SER A 687 -41.13 -6.80 -29.90
CA SER A 687 -41.09 -5.99 -28.68
C SER A 687 -41.30 -6.87 -27.43
N GLY A 688 -40.47 -6.68 -26.40
CA GLY A 688 -40.59 -7.40 -25.12
C GLY A 688 -39.60 -8.54 -24.87
N GLU A 689 -38.57 -8.72 -25.70
CA GLU A 689 -37.46 -9.67 -25.44
C GLU A 689 -36.38 -8.98 -24.60
N VAL A 690 -35.78 -9.67 -23.63
CA VAL A 690 -34.69 -9.08 -22.84
C VAL A 690 -33.41 -9.05 -23.67
N ILE A 691 -32.94 -7.84 -23.94
CA ILE A 691 -31.75 -7.54 -24.72
C ILE A 691 -30.75 -6.74 -23.88
N TYR A 692 -29.55 -6.60 -24.40
CA TYR A 692 -28.62 -5.60 -23.92
C TYR A 692 -27.91 -4.93 -25.10
N ALA A 693 -27.97 -3.60 -25.09
CA ALA A 693 -27.59 -2.74 -26.21
C ALA A 693 -26.59 -1.67 -25.75
N ASP A 694 -25.73 -1.24 -26.67
CA ASP A 694 -24.96 -0.01 -26.50
C ASP A 694 -25.78 1.18 -27.05
N ARG A 695 -25.17 2.36 -27.17
CA ARG A 695 -25.85 3.56 -27.69
C ARG A 695 -26.32 3.43 -29.15
N LYS A 696 -25.70 2.57 -29.95
CA LYS A 696 -25.98 2.45 -31.39
C LYS A 696 -26.75 1.19 -31.77
N LYS A 697 -26.55 0.09 -31.04
CA LYS A 697 -26.96 -1.25 -31.51
C LYS A 697 -27.16 -2.24 -30.38
N ILE A 698 -27.93 -3.29 -30.68
CA ILE A 698 -28.03 -4.46 -29.83
C ILE A 698 -26.70 -5.23 -29.88
N ILE A 699 -26.10 -5.43 -28.70
CA ILE A 699 -24.81 -6.15 -28.57
C ILE A 699 -25.02 -7.60 -28.09
N GLY A 700 -26.20 -7.93 -27.57
CA GLY A 700 -26.61 -9.30 -27.31
C GLY A 700 -28.05 -9.40 -26.80
N ARG A 701 -28.52 -10.63 -26.67
CA ARG A 701 -29.80 -11.01 -26.06
C ARG A 701 -29.61 -12.22 -25.17
N PHE A 702 -30.58 -12.53 -24.31
CA PHE A 702 -30.45 -13.61 -23.33
C PHE A 702 -30.12 -14.99 -23.93
N SER A 703 -30.56 -15.25 -25.16
CA SER A 703 -30.38 -16.51 -25.87
C SER A 703 -29.13 -16.54 -26.77
N LYS A 704 -28.63 -15.38 -27.24
CA LYS A 704 -27.58 -15.31 -28.26
C LYS A 704 -26.72 -14.03 -28.19
N GLN A 705 -25.45 -14.18 -28.57
CA GLN A 705 -24.51 -13.07 -28.74
C GLN A 705 -24.61 -12.44 -30.14
N CYS A 706 -24.42 -11.12 -30.25
CA CYS A 706 -24.40 -10.39 -31.52
C CYS A 706 -23.02 -10.48 -32.20
N LYS A 707 -22.98 -10.62 -33.53
CA LYS A 707 -21.74 -10.69 -34.34
C LYS A 707 -20.85 -9.45 -34.19
N GLN A 708 -21.46 -8.29 -33.96
CA GLN A 708 -20.77 -7.00 -34.04
C GLN A 708 -19.81 -6.72 -32.88
N THR A 709 -19.97 -7.39 -31.73
CA THR A 709 -19.15 -7.16 -30.53
C THR A 709 -18.47 -8.42 -30.01
N ILE A 710 -18.36 -9.45 -30.85
CA ILE A 710 -17.73 -10.71 -30.45
C ILE A 710 -16.29 -10.49 -30.00
N THR A 711 -15.92 -11.23 -28.94
CA THR A 711 -14.53 -11.34 -28.50
C THR A 711 -13.77 -12.24 -29.48
N THR A 712 -12.76 -11.69 -30.14
CA THR A 712 -11.85 -12.41 -31.04
C THR A 712 -10.49 -12.60 -30.38
N ASP A 713 -9.57 -13.30 -31.05
CA ASP A 713 -8.19 -13.48 -30.57
C ASP A 713 -7.42 -12.14 -30.52
N ASP A 714 -7.89 -11.12 -31.25
CA ASP A 714 -7.31 -9.77 -31.29
C ASP A 714 -7.88 -8.82 -30.21
N SER A 715 -8.95 -9.22 -29.52
CA SER A 715 -9.55 -8.37 -28.49
C SER A 715 -8.61 -8.24 -27.29
N THR A 716 -8.35 -7.01 -26.85
CA THR A 716 -7.46 -6.71 -25.71
C THR A 716 -8.23 -6.27 -24.46
N ASN A 717 -9.43 -5.70 -24.65
CA ASN A 717 -10.30 -5.22 -23.58
C ASN A 717 -11.71 -5.76 -23.81
N VAL A 718 -12.33 -6.37 -22.82
CA VAL A 718 -13.67 -6.97 -22.92
C VAL A 718 -14.56 -6.62 -21.72
N ALA A 719 -15.87 -6.51 -21.96
CA ALA A 719 -16.88 -6.51 -20.91
C ALA A 719 -17.43 -7.92 -20.73
N LEU A 720 -17.25 -8.52 -19.56
CA LEU A 720 -17.92 -9.76 -19.15
C LEU A 720 -19.27 -9.40 -18.52
N VAL A 721 -20.36 -9.86 -19.12
CA VAL A 721 -21.72 -9.66 -18.64
C VAL A 721 -22.28 -10.99 -18.16
N ALA A 722 -22.90 -11.01 -16.98
CA ALA A 722 -23.55 -12.18 -16.42
C ALA A 722 -25.01 -11.89 -16.10
N PHE A 723 -25.89 -12.87 -16.37
CA PHE A 723 -27.33 -12.79 -16.15
C PHE A 723 -27.81 -13.93 -15.25
N GLY A 724 -28.22 -13.60 -14.03
CA GLY A 724 -28.84 -14.49 -13.05
C GLY A 724 -30.37 -14.38 -13.02
N ASN A 725 -31.03 -15.33 -12.36
CA ASN A 725 -32.47 -15.30 -12.11
C ASN A 725 -32.79 -15.28 -10.60
N SER A 726 -34.08 -15.23 -10.25
CA SER A 726 -34.58 -15.14 -8.88
C SER A 726 -34.11 -16.27 -7.94
N LYS A 727 -33.71 -17.43 -8.47
CA LYS A 727 -33.20 -18.57 -7.70
C LYS A 727 -31.69 -18.51 -7.44
N ILE A 728 -31.01 -17.48 -7.96
CA ILE A 728 -29.58 -17.23 -7.76
C ILE A 728 -29.42 -16.09 -6.76
N THR A 729 -28.83 -16.39 -5.61
CA THR A 729 -28.46 -15.40 -4.59
C THR A 729 -27.40 -14.43 -5.13
N ASP A 730 -27.38 -13.18 -4.66
CA ASP A 730 -26.38 -12.19 -5.08
C ASP A 730 -24.95 -12.66 -4.79
N THR A 731 -24.71 -13.32 -3.65
CA THR A 731 -23.42 -13.91 -3.33
C THR A 731 -22.94 -14.92 -4.38
N LYS A 732 -23.82 -15.83 -4.84
CA LYS A 732 -23.49 -16.78 -5.92
C LYS A 732 -23.25 -16.08 -7.26
N MET A 733 -23.96 -14.99 -7.51
CA MET A 733 -23.77 -14.16 -8.70
C MET A 733 -22.39 -13.49 -8.69
N ASP A 734 -22.02 -12.87 -7.57
CA ASP A 734 -20.73 -12.20 -7.37
C ASP A 734 -19.58 -13.19 -7.41
N GLU A 735 -19.72 -14.34 -6.75
CA GLU A 735 -18.72 -15.42 -6.79
C GLU A 735 -18.46 -15.93 -8.21
N ALA A 736 -19.52 -16.11 -9.01
CA ALA A 736 -19.37 -16.57 -10.39
C ALA A 736 -18.72 -15.50 -11.27
N MET A 737 -19.08 -14.23 -11.09
CA MET A 737 -18.47 -13.10 -11.79
C MET A 737 -16.97 -13.01 -11.46
N ILE A 738 -16.61 -12.98 -10.18
CA ILE A 738 -15.21 -12.90 -9.72
C ILE A 738 -14.42 -14.10 -10.23
N LYS A 739 -14.92 -15.33 -10.07
CA LYS A 739 -14.25 -16.53 -10.59
C LYS A 739 -14.07 -16.47 -12.10
N GLY A 740 -15.05 -15.95 -12.84
CA GLY A 740 -14.94 -15.73 -14.29
C GLY A 740 -13.79 -14.80 -14.64
N CYS A 741 -13.74 -13.62 -14.00
CA CYS A 741 -12.69 -12.64 -14.19
C CYS A 741 -11.30 -13.16 -13.80
N GLU A 742 -11.16 -13.77 -12.62
CA GLU A 742 -9.90 -14.34 -12.14
C GLU A 742 -9.37 -15.41 -13.08
N LEU A 743 -10.26 -16.31 -13.56
CA LEU A 743 -9.87 -17.38 -14.46
C LEU A 743 -9.44 -16.81 -15.82
N ILE A 744 -10.19 -15.84 -16.36
CA ILE A 744 -9.83 -15.14 -17.60
C ILE A 744 -8.44 -14.48 -17.46
N VAL A 745 -8.22 -13.69 -16.41
CA VAL A 745 -6.94 -13.00 -16.19
C VAL A 745 -5.80 -13.98 -15.94
N LYS A 746 -6.05 -15.07 -15.22
CA LYS A 746 -5.04 -16.12 -14.95
C LYS A 746 -4.46 -16.72 -16.23
N TYR A 747 -5.27 -16.94 -17.27
CA TYR A 747 -4.81 -17.60 -18.50
C TYR A 747 -4.49 -16.64 -19.65
N ASN A 748 -4.97 -15.40 -19.59
CA ASN A 748 -4.82 -14.41 -20.66
C ASN A 748 -3.99 -13.19 -20.25
N GLY A 749 -3.58 -13.07 -18.99
CA GLY A 749 -2.98 -11.84 -18.44
C GLY A 749 -4.02 -10.73 -18.22
N GLY A 750 -3.55 -9.52 -17.99
CA GLY A 750 -4.42 -8.35 -17.81
C GLY A 750 -4.91 -8.13 -16.39
N SER A 751 -5.98 -7.36 -16.25
CA SER A 751 -6.61 -7.00 -14.98
C SER A 751 -8.12 -6.86 -15.16
N TYR A 752 -8.89 -6.84 -14.07
CA TYR A 752 -10.33 -6.70 -14.13
C TYR A 752 -10.90 -5.77 -13.05
N LYS A 753 -12.07 -5.20 -13.34
CA LYS A 753 -12.90 -4.40 -12.44
C LYS A 753 -14.34 -4.91 -12.54
N VAL A 754 -14.87 -5.50 -11.47
CA VAL A 754 -16.30 -5.85 -11.40
C VAL A 754 -17.09 -4.56 -11.20
N LEU A 755 -18.07 -4.32 -12.07
CA LEU A 755 -18.95 -3.17 -12.07
C LEU A 755 -20.19 -3.54 -11.26
N ASN A 756 -20.39 -2.86 -10.14
CA ASN A 756 -21.54 -3.14 -9.29
C ASN A 756 -22.82 -2.51 -9.88
N GLU A 757 -23.93 -3.25 -9.83
CA GLU A 757 -25.27 -2.69 -10.05
C GLU A 757 -25.45 -1.71 -8.90
N SER A 758 -25.34 -0.40 -9.14
CA SER A 758 -25.59 0.60 -8.11
C SER A 758 -24.90 0.26 -6.77
N GLY A 759 -23.57 0.09 -6.82
CA GLY A 759 -22.77 -0.57 -5.79
C GLY A 759 -22.68 0.13 -4.45
N ASN A 760 -23.59 -0.20 -3.54
CA ASN A 760 -23.61 0.38 -2.21
C ASN A 760 -23.93 -0.74 -1.18
N VAL A 761 -22.93 -1.52 -0.76
CA VAL A 761 -23.06 -2.37 0.44
C VAL A 761 -22.49 -1.58 1.62
N PHE A 762 -23.32 -1.24 2.59
CA PHE A 762 -22.87 -0.56 3.80
C PHE A 762 -22.36 -1.59 4.82
N PRO A 763 -21.15 -1.40 5.41
CA PRO A 763 -20.55 -2.43 6.26
C PRO A 763 -21.36 -2.78 7.51
N LEU A 764 -22.10 -1.84 8.09
CA LEU A 764 -22.83 -2.08 9.33
C LEU A 764 -24.23 -2.65 9.10
N GLN A 765 -24.61 -3.62 9.90
CA GLN A 765 -25.99 -4.02 10.13
C GLN A 765 -26.52 -3.24 11.32
N MET A 766 -27.55 -2.44 11.08
CA MET A 766 -28.17 -1.65 12.13
C MET A 766 -29.64 -2.05 12.28
N LYS A 767 -30.11 -2.07 13.53
CA LYS A 767 -31.50 -2.35 13.87
C LYS A 767 -32.04 -1.36 14.90
N VAL A 768 -33.36 -1.19 14.89
CA VAL A 768 -34.07 -0.49 15.95
C VAL A 768 -34.20 -1.43 17.16
N GLY A 769 -33.61 -1.06 18.29
CA GLY A 769 -33.70 -1.79 19.56
C GLY A 769 -34.43 -0.98 20.63
N LYS A 770 -35.12 -1.65 21.56
CA LYS A 770 -35.74 -1.03 22.74
C LYS A 770 -34.93 -1.34 23.99
N ILE A 771 -34.53 -0.31 24.72
CA ILE A 771 -33.85 -0.47 26.01
C ILE A 771 -34.88 -0.91 27.06
N ILE A 772 -34.65 -2.07 27.68
CA ILE A 772 -35.58 -2.69 28.64
C ILE A 772 -35.02 -2.75 30.07
N ASP A 773 -33.72 -2.58 30.26
CA ASP A 773 -33.05 -2.46 31.55
C ASP A 773 -31.81 -1.56 31.42
N VAL A 774 -31.52 -0.77 32.44
CA VAL A 774 -30.36 0.14 32.51
C VAL A 774 -29.74 0.04 33.88
N LYS A 775 -28.50 -0.45 33.95
CA LYS A 775 -27.73 -0.55 35.21
C LYS A 775 -26.44 0.24 35.11
N ASN A 776 -25.97 0.74 36.25
CA ASN A 776 -24.61 1.25 36.36
C ASN A 776 -23.64 0.09 36.11
N HIS A 777 -22.59 0.36 35.33
CA HIS A 777 -21.50 -0.60 35.20
C HIS A 777 -20.80 -0.77 36.56
N PRO A 778 -20.48 -2.00 36.99
CA PRO A 778 -19.92 -2.27 38.33
C PRO A 778 -18.58 -1.56 38.55
N ASP A 779 -17.70 -1.59 37.55
CA ASP A 779 -16.31 -1.10 37.66
C ASP A 779 -16.01 0.16 36.82
N ALA A 780 -17.04 0.94 36.46
CA ALA A 780 -16.86 2.11 35.59
C ALA A 780 -17.92 3.22 35.79
N ASP A 781 -17.47 4.39 36.22
CA ASP A 781 -18.36 5.51 36.57
C ASP A 781 -19.06 6.17 35.38
N LYS A 782 -18.52 5.99 34.17
CA LYS A 782 -19.06 6.60 32.94
C LYS A 782 -19.92 5.66 32.10
N LEU A 783 -20.01 4.38 32.47
CA LEU A 783 -20.65 3.35 31.63
C LEU A 783 -21.98 2.88 32.23
N TYR A 784 -22.92 2.60 31.36
CA TYR A 784 -24.11 1.79 31.65
C TYR A 784 -23.99 0.41 31.02
N VAL A 785 -24.62 -0.58 31.67
CA VAL A 785 -24.92 -1.90 31.11
C VAL A 785 -26.41 -1.91 30.78
N LEU A 786 -26.73 -2.00 29.49
CA LEU A 786 -28.08 -1.97 28.94
C LEU A 786 -28.51 -3.39 28.55
N GLN A 787 -29.78 -3.72 28.78
CA GLN A 787 -30.44 -4.84 28.09
C GLN A 787 -31.33 -4.29 27.00
N VAL A 788 -31.15 -4.78 25.77
CA VAL A 788 -31.83 -4.27 24.58
C VAL A 788 -32.61 -5.39 23.91
N ASP A 789 -33.90 -5.12 23.66
CA ASP A 789 -34.81 -5.99 22.95
C ASP A 789 -34.86 -5.61 21.45
N PHE A 790 -34.49 -6.56 20.58
CA PHE A 790 -34.54 -6.44 19.12
C PHE A 790 -35.70 -7.24 18.51
N LYS A 791 -36.75 -7.52 19.30
CA LYS A 791 -37.94 -8.33 18.98
C LYS A 791 -37.66 -9.83 18.93
N ASP A 792 -36.65 -10.26 18.16
CA ASP A 792 -36.33 -11.68 18.00
C ASP A 792 -35.24 -12.16 18.96
N GLU A 793 -34.46 -11.23 19.51
CA GLU A 793 -33.35 -11.51 20.41
C GLU A 793 -33.19 -10.37 21.43
N LYS A 794 -32.55 -10.69 22.56
CA LYS A 794 -32.11 -9.72 23.55
C LYS A 794 -30.59 -9.73 23.63
N ARG A 795 -29.96 -8.56 23.75
CA ARG A 795 -28.50 -8.42 23.84
C ARG A 795 -28.09 -7.48 24.95
N GLN A 796 -26.94 -7.77 25.56
CA GLN A 796 -26.28 -6.85 26.49
C GLN A 796 -25.44 -5.83 25.71
N VAL A 797 -25.57 -4.54 26.05
CA VAL A 797 -24.80 -3.45 25.44
C VAL A 797 -24.16 -2.60 26.53
N VAL A 798 -22.84 -2.41 26.46
CA VAL A 798 -22.10 -1.52 27.36
C VAL A 798 -21.86 -0.19 26.65
N ALA A 799 -22.33 0.92 27.22
CA ALA A 799 -22.30 2.23 26.57
C ALA A 799 -21.90 3.37 27.51
N GLY A 800 -21.08 4.30 27.01
CA GLY A 800 -20.60 5.48 27.74
C GLY A 800 -21.60 6.65 27.80
N LEU A 801 -22.83 6.39 28.25
CA LEU A 801 -23.92 7.36 28.22
C LEU A 801 -24.16 8.08 29.56
N ARG A 802 -23.49 7.66 30.64
CA ARG A 802 -23.82 8.08 32.02
C ARG A 802 -23.54 9.55 32.31
N GLU A 803 -22.65 10.18 31.56
CA GLU A 803 -22.37 11.62 31.68
C GLU A 803 -23.40 12.49 30.93
N HIS A 804 -24.23 11.88 30.08
CA HIS A 804 -25.15 12.60 29.18
C HIS A 804 -26.63 12.27 29.43
N PHE A 805 -26.95 11.10 29.97
CA PHE A 805 -28.33 10.63 30.14
C PHE A 805 -28.56 10.02 31.53
N PHE A 806 -29.71 10.29 32.13
CA PHE A 806 -30.15 9.57 33.34
C PHE A 806 -30.80 8.23 32.96
N GLN A 807 -30.68 7.23 33.84
CA GLN A 807 -31.24 5.89 33.60
C GLN A 807 -32.73 5.92 33.26
N LYS A 808 -33.50 6.77 33.97
CA LYS A 808 -34.95 6.93 33.77
C LYS A 808 -35.30 7.42 32.36
N ASP A 809 -34.40 8.17 31.72
CA ASP A 809 -34.64 8.75 30.40
C ASP A 809 -34.38 7.71 29.31
N LEU A 810 -33.47 6.76 29.55
CA LEU A 810 -33.14 5.68 28.63
C LEU A 810 -34.12 4.49 28.71
N MET A 811 -34.72 4.26 29.88
CA MET A 811 -35.65 3.14 30.07
C MET A 811 -36.85 3.22 29.12
N GLY A 812 -37.04 2.16 28.32
CA GLY A 812 -38.13 2.05 27.36
C GLY A 812 -37.92 2.78 26.03
N MET A 813 -36.81 3.51 25.86
CA MET A 813 -36.49 4.21 24.62
C MET A 813 -36.14 3.26 23.45
N LYS A 814 -36.46 3.71 22.23
CA LYS A 814 -36.00 3.09 20.99
C LYS A 814 -34.79 3.85 20.45
N ALA A 815 -33.75 3.13 20.06
CA ALA A 815 -32.55 3.70 19.46
C ALA A 815 -32.03 2.81 18.32
N VAL A 816 -31.07 3.32 17.56
CA VAL A 816 -30.35 2.58 16.52
C VAL A 816 -29.16 1.86 17.13
N PHE A 817 -29.01 0.57 16.85
CA PHE A 817 -27.87 -0.21 17.30
C PHE A 817 -27.20 -0.94 16.14
N CYS A 818 -25.86 -0.97 16.13
CA CYS A 818 -25.06 -1.81 15.26
C CYS A 818 -24.98 -3.23 15.85
N VAL A 819 -25.41 -4.23 15.08
CA VAL A 819 -25.60 -5.62 15.55
C VAL A 819 -24.65 -6.64 14.93
N ASN A 820 -23.83 -6.24 13.95
CA ASN A 820 -22.77 -7.08 13.36
C ASN A 820 -21.36 -6.62 13.77
N LEU A 821 -21.23 -5.76 14.78
CA LEU A 821 -19.93 -5.42 15.34
C LEU A 821 -19.41 -6.60 16.18
N ALA A 822 -18.12 -6.92 16.04
CA ALA A 822 -17.47 -7.96 16.83
C ALA A 822 -17.66 -7.71 18.33
N LYS A 823 -18.11 -8.73 19.06
CA LYS A 823 -18.38 -8.64 20.49
C LYS A 823 -17.12 -8.25 21.25
N ALA A 824 -17.23 -7.37 22.25
CA ALA A 824 -16.09 -6.87 23.01
C ALA A 824 -16.35 -6.93 24.51
N LYS A 825 -15.31 -7.21 25.30
CA LYS A 825 -15.35 -7.05 26.76
C LYS A 825 -14.88 -5.64 27.13
N ILE A 826 -15.77 -4.84 27.70
CA ILE A 826 -15.48 -3.47 28.14
C ILE A 826 -15.45 -3.48 29.65
N ARG A 827 -14.26 -3.32 30.23
CA ARG A 827 -14.02 -3.34 31.69
C ARG A 827 -14.65 -4.54 32.42
N GLY A 828 -14.60 -5.71 31.78
CA GLY A 828 -15.11 -6.97 32.34
C GLY A 828 -16.47 -7.40 31.81
N GLU A 829 -17.32 -6.45 31.42
CA GLU A 829 -18.67 -6.72 30.91
C GLU A 829 -18.68 -6.95 29.40
N LEU A 830 -19.48 -7.91 28.93
CA LEU A 830 -19.61 -8.21 27.50
C LEU A 830 -20.58 -7.23 26.84
N SER A 831 -20.17 -6.63 25.72
CA SER A 831 -21.02 -5.86 24.81
C SER A 831 -21.22 -6.63 23.51
N GLU A 832 -22.46 -6.92 23.17
CA GLU A 832 -22.86 -7.76 22.02
C GLU A 832 -23.48 -6.97 20.86
N ALA A 833 -23.63 -5.67 21.05
CA ALA A 833 -24.00 -4.68 20.05
C ALA A 833 -23.44 -3.31 20.50
N MET A 834 -23.61 -2.30 19.65
CA MET A 834 -23.20 -0.93 19.93
C MET A 834 -24.36 0.02 19.68
N ILE A 835 -24.64 0.94 20.60
CA ILE A 835 -25.64 1.99 20.38
C ILE A 835 -25.02 3.10 19.52
N MET A 836 -25.76 3.58 18.53
CA MET A 836 -25.33 4.65 17.64
C MET A 836 -25.82 6.00 18.17
N VAL A 837 -24.92 6.97 18.34
CA VAL A 837 -25.23 8.32 18.84
C VAL A 837 -24.55 9.40 18.01
N ALA A 838 -25.10 10.62 18.02
CA ALA A 838 -24.41 11.78 17.47
C ALA A 838 -23.58 12.47 18.55
N GLU A 839 -22.36 12.87 18.22
CA GLU A 839 -21.46 13.63 19.10
C GLU A 839 -21.21 15.03 18.52
N ASP A 840 -21.52 16.05 19.32
CA ASP A 840 -21.26 17.47 19.02
C ASP A 840 -20.50 18.12 20.18
N THR A 841 -19.22 18.43 19.98
CA THR A 841 -18.36 19.08 20.99
C THR A 841 -18.37 18.39 22.36
N GLY A 842 -18.38 17.05 22.38
CA GLY A 842 -18.39 16.25 23.60
C GLY A 842 -19.77 16.05 24.23
N LYS A 843 -20.86 16.52 23.60
CA LYS A 843 -22.24 16.21 23.99
C LYS A 843 -22.80 15.09 23.11
N LEU A 844 -23.40 14.06 23.72
CA LEU A 844 -24.05 12.96 23.00
C LEU A 844 -25.56 13.17 22.86
N GLU A 845 -26.10 12.85 21.68
CA GLU A 845 -27.53 12.88 21.37
C GLU A 845 -27.97 11.57 20.70
N LEU A 846 -29.15 11.06 21.07
CA LEU A 846 -29.69 9.80 20.53
C LEU A 846 -30.27 9.98 19.12
N LEU A 847 -30.10 8.95 18.28
CA LEU A 847 -30.69 8.91 16.95
C LEU A 847 -32.20 8.58 17.02
N GLY A 848 -33.03 9.51 16.56
CA GLY A 848 -34.47 9.40 16.50
C GLY A 848 -34.94 8.53 15.33
N VAL A 849 -35.72 7.49 15.65
CA VAL A 849 -36.23 6.49 14.70
C VAL A 849 -37.74 6.62 14.40
N GLY A 850 -38.36 7.72 14.83
CA GLY A 850 -39.81 7.94 14.68
C GLY A 850 -40.65 6.80 15.28
N SER A 851 -41.68 6.38 14.55
CA SER A 851 -42.58 5.28 14.95
C SER A 851 -42.13 3.90 14.45
N ALA A 852 -40.86 3.73 14.08
CA ALA A 852 -40.34 2.46 13.58
C ALA A 852 -40.57 1.30 14.58
N PRO A 853 -40.95 0.09 14.10
CA PRO A 853 -41.13 -1.06 14.97
C PRO A 853 -39.79 -1.56 15.54
N ILE A 854 -39.84 -2.26 16.67
CA ILE A 854 -38.65 -2.91 17.24
C ILE A 854 -38.19 -4.02 16.29
N GLY A 855 -36.89 -4.12 16.06
CA GLY A 855 -36.27 -5.06 15.13
C GLY A 855 -36.20 -4.59 13.68
N ASP A 856 -36.74 -3.40 13.36
CA ASP A 856 -36.68 -2.85 11.99
C ASP A 856 -35.24 -2.61 11.54
N ILE A 857 -34.96 -2.89 10.27
CA ILE A 857 -33.63 -2.73 9.69
C ILE A 857 -33.39 -1.24 9.42
N VAL A 858 -32.21 -0.76 9.83
CA VAL A 858 -31.73 0.60 9.57
C VAL A 858 -30.62 0.52 8.53
N GLN A 859 -30.75 1.29 7.45
CA GLN A 859 -29.82 1.28 6.31
C GLN A 859 -29.72 2.67 5.68
N PHE A 860 -28.71 2.88 4.84
CA PHE A 860 -28.61 4.09 4.03
C PHE A 860 -29.38 3.93 2.72
N GLU A 861 -29.90 5.03 2.17
CA GLU A 861 -30.51 5.03 0.84
C GLU A 861 -29.59 4.43 -0.21
N CYS A 862 -30.17 3.61 -1.09
CA CYS A 862 -29.44 2.86 -2.10
C CYS A 862 -28.35 1.93 -1.54
N HIS A 863 -28.28 1.70 -0.23
CA HIS A 863 -27.33 0.78 0.39
C HIS A 863 -28.00 -0.45 0.99
N SER A 864 -27.37 -1.61 0.85
CA SER A 864 -27.74 -2.83 1.56
C SER A 864 -26.74 -3.15 2.67
N PRO A 865 -27.15 -3.61 3.85
CA PRO A 865 -26.23 -3.92 4.94
C PRO A 865 -25.43 -5.21 4.66
N SER A 866 -24.15 -5.23 5.04
CA SER A 866 -23.25 -6.38 4.87
C SER A 866 -23.66 -7.56 5.77
N PRO A 867 -23.60 -8.82 5.30
CA PRO A 867 -23.79 -10.00 6.15
C PRO A 867 -22.58 -10.34 7.05
N LYS A 868 -21.44 -9.64 6.89
CA LYS A 868 -20.19 -9.95 7.60
C LYS A 868 -20.12 -9.27 8.96
N GLU A 869 -19.47 -9.92 9.91
CA GLU A 869 -19.03 -9.28 11.16
C GLU A 869 -18.00 -8.18 10.85
N VAL A 870 -18.05 -7.08 11.61
CA VAL A 870 -17.21 -5.88 11.45
C VAL A 870 -16.40 -5.66 12.72
N SER A 871 -15.10 -5.45 12.59
CA SER A 871 -14.25 -5.09 13.73
C SER A 871 -14.45 -3.62 14.14
N PHE A 872 -14.17 -3.28 15.40
CA PHE A 872 -14.23 -1.88 15.87
C PHE A 872 -13.32 -0.94 15.04
N ASN A 873 -12.15 -1.43 14.60
CA ASN A 873 -11.26 -0.67 13.74
C ASN A 873 -11.83 -0.42 12.33
N GLU A 874 -12.69 -1.31 11.81
CA GLU A 874 -13.40 -1.09 10.55
C GLU A 874 -14.56 -0.12 10.73
N PHE A 875 -15.24 -0.16 11.89
CA PHE A 875 -16.25 0.82 12.25
C PHE A 875 -15.66 2.25 12.32
N LEU A 876 -14.52 2.44 12.98
CA LEU A 876 -13.84 3.75 13.08
C LEU A 876 -13.43 4.36 11.73
N LYS A 877 -13.35 3.56 10.67
CA LYS A 877 -13.06 4.04 9.30
C LYS A 877 -14.30 4.62 8.59
N LEU A 878 -15.49 4.47 9.17
CA LEU A 878 -16.73 4.96 8.57
C LEU A 878 -16.97 6.42 8.95
N THR A 879 -17.06 7.27 7.95
CA THR A 879 -17.38 8.69 8.14
C THR A 879 -18.89 8.88 8.03
N LEU A 880 -19.54 8.87 9.19
CA LEU A 880 -20.96 9.23 9.33
C LEU A 880 -21.08 10.65 9.89
N ARG A 881 -21.95 11.45 9.29
CA ARG A 881 -22.10 12.88 9.61
C ARG A 881 -23.56 13.29 9.67
N VAL A 882 -23.87 14.28 10.50
CA VAL A 882 -25.18 14.93 10.53
C VAL A 882 -25.23 16.04 9.48
N LYS A 883 -26.31 16.10 8.69
CA LYS A 883 -26.62 17.20 7.78
C LYS A 883 -28.11 17.44 7.72
N ASP A 884 -28.55 18.68 7.90
CA ASP A 884 -29.97 19.06 7.94
C ASP A 884 -30.79 18.19 8.92
N GLY A 885 -30.18 17.84 10.07
CA GLY A 885 -30.79 16.96 11.08
C GLY A 885 -30.93 15.48 10.69
N ASN A 886 -30.36 15.04 9.55
CA ASN A 886 -30.35 13.65 9.10
C ASN A 886 -28.96 13.03 9.25
N VAL A 887 -28.90 11.71 9.43
CA VAL A 887 -27.63 10.98 9.43
C VAL A 887 -27.26 10.59 8.00
N MET A 888 -26.04 10.95 7.59
CA MET A 888 -25.53 10.82 6.23
C MET A 888 -24.32 9.89 6.14
N PHE A 889 -24.27 9.12 5.06
CA PHE A 889 -23.07 8.44 4.57
C PHE A 889 -22.84 8.86 3.11
N GLY A 890 -21.85 9.74 2.89
CA GLY A 890 -21.78 10.51 1.65
C GLY A 890 -23.07 11.30 1.45
N ASP A 891 -23.75 11.08 0.32
CA ASP A 891 -25.04 11.71 0.01
C ASP A 891 -26.27 10.87 0.40
N ALA A 892 -26.08 9.66 0.92
CA ALA A 892 -27.18 8.77 1.27
C ALA A 892 -27.72 9.05 2.68
N LYS A 893 -29.04 9.16 2.83
CA LYS A 893 -29.71 9.33 4.13
C LYS A 893 -29.94 8.00 4.82
N MET A 894 -29.75 7.97 6.13
CA MET A 894 -30.11 6.82 6.96
C MET A 894 -31.63 6.72 7.13
N LYS A 895 -32.19 5.53 6.93
CA LYS A 895 -33.62 5.25 7.05
C LYS A 895 -33.89 3.85 7.61
N THR A 896 -35.05 3.73 8.21
CA THR A 896 -35.74 2.47 8.50
C THR A 896 -36.58 2.05 7.29
N SER A 897 -37.43 1.03 7.44
CA SER A 897 -38.37 0.63 6.39
C SER A 897 -39.29 1.77 5.92
N LYS A 898 -39.67 2.69 6.82
CA LYS A 898 -40.65 3.77 6.56
C LYS A 898 -40.23 5.18 6.98
N TRP A 899 -39.22 5.34 7.82
CA TRP A 899 -38.86 6.63 8.45
C TRP A 899 -37.38 6.94 8.27
N TYR A 900 -37.04 8.21 8.04
CA TYR A 900 -35.64 8.66 8.13
C TYR A 900 -35.17 8.72 9.57
N VAL A 901 -33.90 8.40 9.79
CA VAL A 901 -33.24 8.56 11.09
C VAL A 901 -32.79 10.00 11.22
N SER A 902 -33.27 10.67 12.26
CA SER A 902 -33.03 12.09 12.50
C SER A 902 -32.39 12.32 13.86
N VAL A 903 -31.71 13.45 14.02
CA VAL A 903 -31.14 13.87 15.31
C VAL A 903 -31.40 15.36 15.50
N LYS A 904 -31.73 15.75 16.74
CA LYS A 904 -32.03 17.13 17.12
C LYS A 904 -30.99 17.60 18.14
N GLY A 905 -30.70 18.90 18.13
CA GLY A 905 -29.82 19.50 19.15
C GLY A 905 -28.32 19.32 18.92
N VAL A 906 -27.91 18.95 17.70
CA VAL A 906 -26.49 18.85 17.26
C VAL A 906 -26.27 19.68 15.99
N LYS A 907 -25.05 20.18 15.79
CA LYS A 907 -24.65 20.95 14.59
C LYS A 907 -24.47 20.06 13.36
N ASP A 908 -24.64 20.64 12.18
CA ASP A 908 -24.22 20.01 10.93
C ASP A 908 -22.71 19.74 10.93
N GLY A 909 -22.34 18.55 10.43
CA GLY A 909 -20.97 18.03 10.51
C GLY A 909 -20.66 17.23 11.77
N SER A 910 -21.57 17.16 12.76
CA SER A 910 -21.42 16.29 13.94
C SER A 910 -21.22 14.84 13.54
N THR A 911 -20.41 14.11 14.29
CA THR A 911 -20.01 12.73 13.96
C THR A 911 -20.97 11.73 14.58
N ILE A 912 -21.23 10.61 13.90
CA ILE A 912 -21.91 9.47 14.55
C ILE A 912 -20.86 8.51 15.08
N CYS A 913 -20.95 8.20 16.37
CA CYS A 913 -20.06 7.29 17.06
C CYS A 913 -20.80 6.14 17.72
#